data_AF-A0A1Y6G372-F1
#
_entry.id   AF-A0A1Y6G372-F1
#
_cell.length_a   1.000
_cell.length_b   1.000
_cell.length_c   1.000
_cell.angle_alpha   90.00
_cell.angle_beta   90.00
_cell.angle_gamma   90.00
#
_symmetry.space_group_name_H-M   'P 1'
#
loop_
_entity.id
_entity.type
_entity.pdbx_description
1 polymer ?
#
loop_
_entity_poly.entity_id
_entity_poly.type
_entity_poly.pdbx_seq_one_letter_code
_entity_poly.pdbx_strand_id
1 'polypeptide(L)'
;MTKLVNRSKKWISLALTAILLLAIVLPSGVSAAAEPVSLAKWDFSNGNLVATSGTAANLDKTLSVNGLNKAVASILNTKYKPAIDAKKAKATVVGTAAVDLVGGNPARTGETNLGNFVADGMLAKAKTINPNTVIAFQNGGGVRKTLRAGNITLADVFKVLPFGNTLGIMDLKGEEIKAALEYSVKDAPAAFSGFLQVSGLKFSYDPTKPVGGKVQTIEVKGKDGTYTALDLTKNYSVATNIITAKGSNGDTVFAKAYAEGRVSVPGFVDWEMFRDYIEAQPNKTVNAQVEGRITIAKPKFTLNLMHTNDTHANLDNVAKKMTAIKSVRATKPAALLLDAGDVFSGTLYFNEYKGLADLEFMELAGYDAMTFGNHEFDMGTKVLSNFVKEADFPFVSSNVNFTNDANLQSRFHNDVTTARPLGGEIYNGIIKVVNGEKIGIFGLTTAETPTISSPGAGVTFEDYIQEAQKSVYALKAQGVNKIIALTHIGFDDSPIWDNDKVLAGAVEGIDVIVGGHSHTKLDAPFFDTSGVEPTAIVSANEYNKYLGTLDVTFDAAGKVIVPETTGKLLDIATFAEDATIANILSTKYKPAIDAKKATIVGTAAVTLEGGNPLARTIETNLGNFVADGMLAKAKTINPNTLIALQNGGGVRTTLPAGNITLADVFKVLPFGNALGIMDLKGDEIKAALEYSVKDAPVAFGGFLQVSGLKFTYDSTKPVGQKVQTIEVKSQDGSYTALDLTKNYFVATNIFTAKGGDGFSMFAKAYGEGRVSEPGFVDWEMFRDFIEAQPNKMVTAKVEGRIVNVAPQVVPAATFSGTEASPKIYTGNVIIDVTGVTKLEYATVKGNLILRGGTNVELSTVTVEGDTIFEDN
;
A
#
# COMPACT_ATOMS: atom_id res chain seq x y z
N MET A 1 -6.53 31.83 14.25
CA MET A 1 -5.17 32.03 13.70
C MET A 1 -4.31 30.82 14.07
N THR A 2 -4.65 29.64 13.57
CA THR A 2 -3.98 29.10 12.37
C THR A 2 -3.88 30.15 11.26
N LYS A 3 -2.68 30.36 10.72
CA LYS A 3 -2.17 31.46 9.86
C LYS A 3 -1.67 32.70 10.62
N LEU A 4 -0.41 32.66 11.04
CA LEU A 4 0.63 33.67 10.71
C LEU A 4 1.96 33.28 11.36
N VAL A 5 2.53 32.19 10.85
CA VAL A 5 3.99 32.08 10.75
C VAL A 5 4.44 33.17 9.77
N ASN A 6 5.54 33.84 10.10
CA ASN A 6 6.22 34.93 9.39
C ASN A 6 5.61 36.34 9.53
N ARG A 7 6.09 37.11 10.53
CA ARG A 7 6.92 38.32 10.32
C ARG A 7 7.24 39.04 11.65
N SER A 8 8.49 39.46 11.76
CA SER A 8 9.05 40.52 12.63
C SER A 8 9.40 40.17 14.10
N LYS A 9 10.70 39.92 14.33
CA LYS A 9 11.39 39.80 15.63
C LYS A 9 11.49 41.12 16.43
N LYS A 10 10.64 42.14 16.19
CA LYS A 10 10.73 43.45 16.88
C LYS A 10 9.60 43.78 17.88
N TRP A 11 8.49 43.03 17.88
CA TRP A 11 7.37 43.30 18.80
C TRP A 11 7.37 42.46 20.09
N ILE A 12 8.10 41.34 20.12
CA ILE A 12 8.21 40.47 21.31
C ILE A 12 9.08 41.11 22.41
N SER A 13 9.99 42.01 22.05
CA SER A 13 10.85 42.72 23.01
C SER A 13 10.08 43.76 23.83
N LEU A 14 9.04 44.39 23.30
CA LEU A 14 8.25 45.38 24.04
C LEU A 14 7.19 44.71 24.94
N ALA A 15 6.62 43.58 24.50
CA ALA A 15 5.68 42.81 25.29
C ALA A 15 6.32 42.21 26.55
N LEU A 16 7.58 41.75 26.46
CA LEU A 16 8.29 41.22 27.64
C LEU A 16 8.63 42.31 28.68
N THR A 17 8.88 43.55 28.28
CA THR A 17 9.15 44.65 29.22
C THR A 17 7.87 45.09 29.95
N ALA A 18 6.71 45.07 29.27
CA ALA A 18 5.41 45.34 29.89
C ALA A 18 4.96 44.20 30.83
N ILE A 19 5.23 42.94 30.48
CA ILE A 19 4.90 41.78 31.31
C ILE A 19 5.79 41.72 32.57
N LEU A 20 7.04 42.18 32.50
CA LEU A 20 7.94 42.21 33.66
C LEU A 20 7.57 43.28 34.70
N LEU A 21 6.88 44.36 34.29
CA LEU A 21 6.36 45.39 35.20
C LEU A 21 5.04 44.99 35.88
N LEU A 22 4.23 44.12 35.25
CA LEU A 22 2.99 43.61 35.84
C LEU A 22 3.20 42.54 36.93
N ALA A 23 4.36 41.87 36.99
CA ALA A 23 4.65 40.84 37.98
C ALA A 23 5.28 41.34 39.29
N ILE A 24 5.43 42.67 39.47
CA ILE A 24 6.06 43.28 40.66
C ILE A 24 5.02 43.71 41.71
N VAL A 25 3.72 43.67 41.41
CA VAL A 25 2.65 43.91 42.40
C VAL A 25 1.83 42.64 42.53
N LEU A 26 2.18 41.79 43.49
CA LEU A 26 1.32 40.89 44.30
C LEU A 26 2.20 39.79 44.96
N PRO A 27 2.46 39.86 46.28
CA PRO A 27 2.91 38.71 47.06
C PRO A 27 1.70 37.83 47.46
N SER A 28 1.96 36.54 47.56
CA SER A 28 1.05 35.44 47.88
C SER A 28 0.36 35.52 49.26
N GLY A 29 -0.95 35.25 49.30
CA GLY A 29 -1.64 34.59 50.41
C GLY A 29 -2.76 35.37 51.13
N VAL A 30 -3.88 34.68 51.41
CA VAL A 30 -5.05 35.01 52.27
C VAL A 30 -6.32 35.50 51.53
N SER A 31 -7.48 35.07 52.06
CA SER A 31 -8.81 34.86 51.48
C SER A 31 -9.77 36.07 51.38
N ALA A 32 -10.76 35.89 50.51
CA ALA A 32 -12.17 36.36 50.55
C ALA A 32 -12.54 37.85 50.31
N ALA A 33 -13.39 38.01 49.27
CA ALA A 33 -14.45 39.00 49.03
C ALA A 33 -14.14 40.50 48.72
N ALA A 34 -14.91 41.00 47.75
CA ALA A 34 -15.29 42.39 47.41
C ALA A 34 -14.48 43.20 46.36
N GLU A 35 -15.13 43.37 45.18
CA GLU A 35 -15.31 44.51 44.25
C GLU A 35 -14.25 45.63 43.99
N PRO A 36 -14.30 46.31 42.81
CA PRO A 36 -13.12 46.71 42.04
C PRO A 36 -12.64 48.16 42.30
N VAL A 37 -11.33 48.38 42.25
CA VAL A 37 -10.72 49.72 42.25
C VAL A 37 -10.38 50.15 40.82
N SER A 38 -10.82 51.37 40.46
CA SER A 38 -10.66 52.00 39.16
C SER A 38 -9.20 52.27 38.76
N LEU A 39 -8.85 51.94 37.52
CA LEU A 39 -7.56 52.28 36.91
C LEU A 39 -7.46 53.79 36.59
N ALA A 40 -6.52 54.51 37.21
CA ALA A 40 -6.12 55.85 36.79
C ALA A 40 -5.32 55.79 35.47
N LYS A 41 -5.63 56.71 34.55
CA LYS A 41 -4.98 56.85 33.23
C LYS A 41 -3.62 57.54 33.37
N TRP A 42 -2.58 57.00 32.73
CA TRP A 42 -1.26 57.61 32.62
C TRP A 42 -1.09 58.20 31.21
N ASP A 43 -0.65 59.46 31.11
CA ASP A 43 -0.29 60.10 29.83
C ASP A 43 1.23 59.99 29.58
N PHE A 44 1.58 59.71 28.33
CA PHE A 44 2.95 59.61 27.84
C PHE A 44 3.15 60.69 26.76
N SER A 45 3.37 61.92 27.20
CA SER A 45 3.84 62.99 26.34
C SER A 45 5.15 63.56 26.91
N ASN A 46 6.21 63.54 26.09
CA ASN A 46 7.55 64.15 26.32
C ASN A 46 8.54 63.44 27.27
N GLY A 47 8.46 62.12 27.45
CA GLY A 47 9.61 61.32 27.91
C GLY A 47 9.91 61.37 29.42
N ASN A 48 9.03 61.94 30.24
CA ASN A 48 9.08 61.83 31.70
C ASN A 48 7.76 61.28 32.26
N LEU A 49 7.84 60.36 33.23
CA LEU A 49 6.72 59.85 34.00
C LEU A 49 6.41 60.84 35.14
N VAL A 50 5.30 61.57 35.05
CA VAL A 50 4.80 62.43 36.13
C VAL A 50 3.45 61.91 36.61
N ALA A 51 3.33 61.61 37.90
CA ALA A 51 2.06 61.27 38.53
C ALA A 51 1.23 62.55 38.72
N THR A 52 0.07 62.66 38.09
CA THR A 52 -0.91 63.69 38.46
C THR A 52 -1.68 63.24 39.69
N SER A 53 -1.51 63.99 40.76
CA SER A 53 -2.23 63.94 42.04
C SER A 53 -2.10 62.66 42.89
N GLY A 54 -1.12 62.70 43.79
CA GLY A 54 -1.23 62.19 45.14
C GLY A 54 -0.31 63.05 46.01
N THR A 55 -0.85 63.72 47.02
CA THR A 55 -0.12 64.62 47.94
C THR A 55 1.22 64.04 48.36
N ALA A 56 2.27 64.79 48.04
CA ALA A 56 3.66 64.44 48.22
C ALA A 56 4.09 64.36 49.69
N ALA A 57 4.92 63.37 50.01
CA ALA A 57 5.94 63.51 51.03
C ALA A 57 7.18 62.66 50.66
N ASN A 58 8.27 63.37 50.35
CA ASN A 58 9.66 62.92 50.36
C ASN A 58 10.08 61.77 49.44
N LEU A 59 10.63 62.11 48.26
CA LEU A 59 11.86 61.51 47.73
C LEU A 59 12.40 62.34 46.56
N ASP A 60 13.19 63.36 46.91
CA ASP A 60 14.11 64.01 45.99
C ASP A 60 15.32 63.09 45.77
N LYS A 61 15.28 62.25 44.72
CA LYS A 61 16.47 61.66 44.09
C LYS A 61 16.19 61.43 42.60
N THR A 62 16.57 62.41 41.79
CA THR A 62 16.78 62.21 40.35
C THR A 62 17.93 61.20 40.13
N LEU A 63 17.58 59.97 39.75
CA LEU A 63 18.54 58.95 39.33
C LEU A 63 18.99 59.24 37.89
N SER A 64 20.26 59.64 37.71
CA SER A 64 20.83 59.78 36.37
C SER A 64 20.87 58.44 35.64
N VAL A 65 20.86 58.46 34.30
CA VAL A 65 20.89 57.24 33.44
C VAL A 65 22.08 56.32 33.78
N ASN A 66 23.20 56.87 34.25
CA ASN A 66 24.35 56.08 34.74
C ASN A 66 24.10 55.42 36.10
N GLY A 67 23.32 56.05 36.99
CA GLY A 67 22.87 55.47 38.25
C GLY A 67 21.83 54.36 38.04
N LEU A 68 20.92 54.54 37.08
CA LEU A 68 19.97 53.51 36.66
C LEU A 68 20.70 52.30 36.04
N ASN A 69 21.71 52.52 35.18
CA ASN A 69 22.51 51.44 34.61
C ASN A 69 23.33 50.66 35.65
N LYS A 70 23.90 51.32 36.67
CA LYS A 70 24.61 50.63 37.76
C LYS A 70 23.65 49.87 38.70
N ALA A 71 22.48 50.42 39.00
CA ALA A 71 21.47 49.75 39.82
C ALA A 71 20.83 48.56 39.08
N VAL A 72 20.53 48.71 37.79
CA VAL A 72 20.02 47.63 36.93
C VAL A 72 21.10 46.56 36.70
N ALA A 73 22.36 46.93 36.47
CA ALA A 73 23.47 45.97 36.36
C ALA A 73 23.71 45.21 37.68
N SER A 74 23.58 45.88 38.83
CA SER A 74 23.66 45.24 40.15
C SER A 74 22.49 44.26 40.36
N ILE A 75 21.25 44.67 40.08
CA ILE A 75 20.07 43.78 40.22
C ILE A 75 20.13 42.60 39.22
N LEU A 76 20.57 42.83 37.98
CA LEU A 76 20.83 41.77 37.00
C LEU A 76 21.93 40.81 37.49
N ASN A 77 23.02 41.34 38.06
CA ASN A 77 24.13 40.53 38.54
C ASN A 77 23.87 39.78 39.85
N THR A 78 22.96 40.26 40.70
CA THR A 78 22.70 39.61 42.01
C THR A 78 21.44 38.75 41.98
N LYS A 79 20.40 39.14 41.23
CA LYS A 79 19.10 38.44 41.18
C LYS A 79 18.98 37.49 39.98
N TYR A 80 19.56 37.84 38.83
CA TYR A 80 19.40 37.06 37.59
C TYR A 80 20.66 36.33 37.16
N LYS A 81 21.87 36.74 37.55
CA LYS A 81 23.11 36.03 37.24
C LYS A 81 23.13 34.58 37.73
N PRO A 82 22.63 34.21 38.92
CA PRO A 82 22.52 32.79 39.29
C PRO A 82 21.57 32.01 38.37
N ALA A 83 20.48 32.62 37.90
CA ALA A 83 19.53 31.99 36.96
C ALA A 83 20.06 31.96 35.52
N ILE A 84 20.84 32.96 35.11
CA ILE A 84 21.53 33.04 33.82
C ILE A 84 22.73 32.10 33.80
N ASP A 85 23.49 31.99 34.88
CA ASP A 85 24.59 31.04 35.07
C ASP A 85 24.04 29.62 35.19
N ALA A 86 22.89 29.40 35.84
CA ALA A 86 22.18 28.12 35.82
C ALA A 86 21.61 27.78 34.43
N LYS A 87 21.18 28.77 33.63
CA LYS A 87 20.78 28.57 32.23
C LYS A 87 21.98 28.37 31.30
N LYS A 88 23.11 29.06 31.53
CA LYS A 88 24.38 28.89 30.81
C LYS A 88 25.02 27.53 31.12
N ALA A 89 25.04 27.12 32.38
CA ALA A 89 25.46 25.79 32.81
C ALA A 89 24.57 24.68 32.21
N LYS A 90 23.27 24.93 32.05
CA LYS A 90 22.33 24.02 31.35
C LYS A 90 22.50 24.00 29.82
N ALA A 91 23.14 25.02 29.23
CA ALA A 91 23.44 25.10 27.79
C ALA A 91 24.88 24.69 27.45
N THR A 92 25.72 24.38 28.44
CA THR A 92 27.09 23.91 28.22
C THR A 92 27.05 22.59 27.44
N VAL A 93 27.63 22.60 26.25
CA VAL A 93 27.84 21.39 25.45
C VAL A 93 29.00 20.61 26.06
N VAL A 94 28.74 19.36 26.46
CA VAL A 94 29.74 18.45 27.05
C VAL A 94 30.25 17.44 26.03
N GLY A 95 29.55 17.26 24.91
CA GLY A 95 29.98 16.44 23.78
C GLY A 95 28.97 16.49 22.64
N THR A 96 29.15 15.59 21.66
CA THR A 96 28.25 15.44 20.51
C THR A 96 27.89 13.98 20.33
N ALA A 97 26.62 13.65 20.14
CA ALA A 97 26.18 12.32 19.75
C ALA A 97 26.21 12.19 18.22
N ALA A 98 26.96 11.22 17.69
CA ALA A 98 27.04 10.96 16.24
C ALA A 98 25.79 10.22 15.71
N VAL A 99 25.09 9.51 16.59
CA VAL A 99 23.86 8.77 16.34
C VAL A 99 22.86 9.02 17.45
N ASP A 100 21.60 8.62 17.26
CA ASP A 100 20.62 8.62 18.35
C ASP A 100 21.05 7.63 19.45
N LEU A 101 21.19 8.13 20.68
CA LEU A 101 21.48 7.34 21.87
C LEU A 101 20.16 7.02 22.58
N VAL A 102 19.63 5.84 22.31
CA VAL A 102 18.31 5.38 22.74
C VAL A 102 18.32 5.04 24.22
N GLY A 103 17.42 5.65 25.00
CA GLY A 103 17.21 5.36 26.42
C GLY A 103 15.72 5.40 26.76
N GLY A 104 15.36 5.51 28.05
CA GLY A 104 13.95 5.55 28.48
C GLY A 104 13.32 4.15 28.53
N ASN A 105 12.09 4.00 28.03
CA ASN A 105 11.39 2.71 28.04
C ASN A 105 12.13 1.59 27.30
N PRO A 106 12.77 1.81 26.14
CA PRO A 106 13.58 0.77 25.49
C PRO A 106 14.64 0.12 26.39
N ALA A 107 15.27 0.91 27.28
CA ALA A 107 16.28 0.39 28.23
C ALA A 107 15.68 -0.54 29.30
N ARG A 108 14.35 -0.64 29.38
CA ARG A 108 13.60 -1.50 30.32
C ARG A 108 13.12 -2.80 29.67
N THR A 109 13.28 -2.94 28.36
CA THR A 109 12.77 -4.09 27.58
C THR A 109 13.88 -4.83 26.83
N GLY A 110 15.07 -4.23 26.67
CA GLY A 110 16.17 -4.83 25.93
C GLY A 110 17.45 -4.01 25.96
N GLU A 111 18.44 -4.43 25.16
CA GLU A 111 19.70 -3.71 25.00
C GLU A 111 19.48 -2.32 24.41
N THR A 112 20.20 -1.32 24.94
CA THR A 112 20.25 0.01 24.33
C THR A 112 21.67 0.55 24.29
N ASN A 113 22.00 1.30 23.24
CA ASN A 113 23.33 1.91 23.11
C ASN A 113 23.59 2.94 24.24
N LEU A 114 22.62 3.77 24.62
CA LEU A 114 22.81 4.72 25.73
C LEU A 114 22.94 4.00 27.07
N GLY A 115 22.13 2.97 27.32
CA GLY A 115 22.20 2.19 28.55
C GLY A 115 23.55 1.52 28.75
N ASN A 116 24.05 0.84 27.71
CA ASN A 116 25.38 0.25 27.68
C ASN A 116 26.47 1.31 27.89
N PHE A 117 26.37 2.46 27.23
CA PHE A 117 27.36 3.53 27.32
C PHE A 117 27.42 4.16 28.74
N VAL A 118 26.28 4.27 29.43
CA VAL A 118 26.25 4.67 30.85
C VAL A 118 26.93 3.61 31.73
N ALA A 119 26.66 2.32 31.48
CA ALA A 119 27.34 1.24 32.19
C ALA A 119 28.86 1.24 31.91
N ASP A 120 29.29 1.59 30.70
CA ASP A 120 30.71 1.73 30.34
C ASP A 120 31.40 2.85 31.11
N GLY A 121 30.75 4.02 31.21
CA GLY A 121 31.28 5.13 32.01
C GLY A 121 31.40 4.78 33.50
N MET A 122 30.43 4.02 34.02
CA MET A 122 30.47 3.51 35.38
C MET A 122 31.62 2.51 35.59
N LEU A 123 31.80 1.56 34.67
CA LEU A 123 32.90 0.59 34.71
C LEU A 123 34.26 1.29 34.62
N ALA A 124 34.38 2.27 33.72
CA ALA A 124 35.59 3.06 33.53
C ALA A 124 35.97 3.79 34.82
N LYS A 125 34.99 4.43 35.49
CA LYS A 125 35.25 5.09 36.77
C LYS A 125 35.61 4.10 37.87
N ALA A 126 34.88 2.99 38.00
CA ALA A 126 35.14 1.98 39.01
C ALA A 126 36.56 1.40 38.92
N LYS A 127 37.06 1.18 37.70
CA LYS A 127 38.45 0.71 37.46
C LYS A 127 39.53 1.65 37.98
N THR A 128 39.25 2.96 38.08
CA THR A 128 40.19 3.93 38.69
C THR A 128 40.34 3.75 40.21
N ILE A 129 39.38 3.06 40.84
CA ILE A 129 39.31 2.85 42.28
C ILE A 129 39.71 1.41 42.62
N ASN A 130 39.14 0.45 41.90
CA ASN A 130 39.50 -0.96 41.95
C ASN A 130 39.79 -1.47 40.53
N PRO A 131 41.07 -1.61 40.14
CA PRO A 131 41.46 -2.10 38.81
C PRO A 131 40.96 -3.51 38.47
N ASN A 132 40.47 -4.28 39.45
CA ASN A 132 39.90 -5.61 39.26
C ASN A 132 38.37 -5.58 39.01
N THR A 133 37.72 -4.41 39.03
CA THR A 133 36.32 -4.30 38.62
C THR A 133 36.20 -4.56 37.12
N VAL A 134 35.47 -5.62 36.77
CA VAL A 134 35.36 -6.12 35.39
C VAL A 134 33.95 -6.01 34.83
N ILE A 135 32.93 -5.85 35.67
CA ILE A 135 31.53 -5.77 35.27
C ILE A 135 30.93 -4.46 35.80
N ALA A 136 30.04 -3.85 35.02
CA ALA A 136 29.13 -2.83 35.54
C ALA A 136 27.69 -3.04 35.10
N PHE A 137 26.77 -2.67 35.99
CA PHE A 137 25.33 -2.74 35.78
C PHE A 137 24.67 -1.38 35.96
N GLN A 138 23.84 -1.00 35.00
CA GLN A 138 22.96 0.16 35.07
C GLN A 138 21.52 -0.30 34.86
N ASN A 139 20.64 -0.08 35.85
CA ASN A 139 19.23 -0.40 35.68
C ASN A 139 18.54 0.56 34.68
N GLY A 140 17.69 0.02 33.82
CA GLY A 140 16.98 0.75 32.75
C GLY A 140 16.04 1.83 33.29
N GLY A 141 15.51 1.63 34.50
CA GLY A 141 14.75 2.66 35.23
C GLY A 141 15.56 3.93 35.51
N GLY A 142 16.89 3.82 35.60
CA GLY A 142 17.81 4.94 35.80
C GLY A 142 18.11 5.73 34.52
N VAL A 143 17.98 5.14 33.32
CA VAL A 143 18.29 5.78 32.03
C VAL A 143 17.01 6.39 31.44
N ARG A 144 16.73 7.65 31.78
CA ARG A 144 15.37 8.20 31.65
C ARG A 144 14.99 8.75 30.28
N LYS A 145 15.95 9.03 29.41
CA LYS A 145 15.69 9.76 28.15
C LYS A 145 16.61 9.33 27.01
N THR A 146 16.08 9.33 25.80
CA THR A 146 16.85 9.25 24.54
C THR A 146 17.51 10.60 24.21
N LEU A 147 18.77 10.56 23.81
CA LEU A 147 19.47 11.70 23.23
C LEU A 147 19.47 11.56 21.71
N ARG A 148 19.01 12.58 20.99
CA ARG A 148 19.11 12.59 19.52
C ARG A 148 20.53 12.94 19.10
N ALA A 149 20.91 12.54 17.89
CA ALA A 149 22.16 12.95 17.27
C ALA A 149 22.31 14.49 17.31
N GLY A 150 23.54 14.96 17.59
CA GLY A 150 23.86 16.38 17.78
C GLY A 150 24.44 16.71 19.16
N ASN A 151 24.45 17.99 19.52
CA ASN A 151 25.09 18.46 20.74
C ASN A 151 24.44 17.84 22.00
N ILE A 152 25.27 17.28 22.88
CA ILE A 152 24.89 16.81 24.20
C ILE A 152 25.16 17.94 25.18
N THR A 153 24.13 18.48 25.81
CA THR A 153 24.30 19.50 26.86
C THR A 153 24.37 18.88 28.25
N LEU A 154 24.91 19.62 29.21
CA LEU A 154 24.86 19.21 30.61
C LEU A 154 23.41 19.03 31.11
N ALA A 155 22.45 19.79 30.60
CA ALA A 155 21.03 19.56 30.90
C ALA A 155 20.54 18.21 30.36
N ASP A 156 21.08 17.73 29.25
CA ASP A 156 20.72 16.42 28.69
C ASP A 156 21.28 15.29 29.55
N VAL A 157 22.51 15.45 30.06
CA VAL A 157 23.09 14.53 31.07
C VAL A 157 22.16 14.37 32.28
N PHE A 158 21.65 15.47 32.85
CA PHE A 158 20.69 15.43 33.96
C PHE A 158 19.34 14.82 33.57
N LYS A 159 18.89 14.98 32.32
CA LYS A 159 17.65 14.33 31.85
C LYS A 159 17.81 12.82 31.73
N VAL A 160 19.02 12.34 31.40
CA VAL A 160 19.31 10.91 31.33
C VAL A 160 19.44 10.31 32.73
N LEU A 161 20.20 10.94 33.63
CA LEU A 161 20.46 10.48 35.00
C LEU A 161 20.04 11.55 36.04
N PRO A 162 18.73 11.70 36.34
CA PRO A 162 18.24 12.81 37.15
C PRO A 162 18.37 12.64 38.67
N PHE A 163 18.78 11.46 39.13
CA PHE A 163 18.64 11.07 40.54
C PHE A 163 19.88 11.37 41.38
N GLY A 164 21.05 11.54 40.76
CA GLY A 164 22.30 11.75 41.48
C GLY A 164 22.69 10.55 42.34
N ASN A 165 22.54 9.34 41.81
CA ASN A 165 22.95 8.13 42.54
C ASN A 165 24.46 8.07 42.62
N THR A 166 24.99 7.45 43.67
CA THR A 166 26.44 7.25 43.78
C THR A 166 26.87 5.89 43.25
N LEU A 167 28.13 5.78 42.87
CA LEU A 167 28.79 4.53 42.51
C LEU A 167 28.87 3.61 43.74
N GLY A 168 28.47 2.35 43.57
CA GLY A 168 28.78 1.23 44.44
C GLY A 168 29.67 0.22 43.72
N ILE A 169 30.71 -0.27 44.39
CA ILE A 169 31.58 -1.35 43.90
C ILE A 169 31.42 -2.50 44.88
N MET A 170 31.00 -3.67 44.41
CA MET A 170 30.69 -4.81 45.25
C MET A 170 31.31 -6.10 44.74
N ASP A 171 31.56 -7.03 45.66
CA ASP A 171 32.06 -8.36 45.32
C ASP A 171 30.89 -9.35 45.27
N LEU A 172 30.63 -9.89 44.08
CA LEU A 172 29.57 -10.86 43.82
C LEU A 172 30.16 -12.17 43.29
N LYS A 173 29.63 -13.31 43.74
CA LYS A 173 29.91 -14.59 43.10
C LYS A 173 29.25 -14.68 41.73
N GLY A 174 29.81 -15.50 40.84
CA GLY A 174 29.19 -15.75 39.53
C GLY A 174 27.75 -16.28 39.64
N GLU A 175 27.44 -17.12 40.63
CA GLU A 175 26.06 -17.57 40.91
C GLU A 175 25.11 -16.40 41.26
N GLU A 176 25.60 -15.39 41.99
CA GLU A 176 24.85 -14.19 42.34
C GLU A 176 24.65 -13.30 41.11
N ILE A 177 25.67 -13.14 40.27
CA ILE A 177 25.56 -12.42 39.00
C ILE A 177 24.50 -13.06 38.11
N LYS A 178 24.50 -14.40 37.98
CA LYS A 178 23.45 -15.11 37.23
C LYS A 178 22.07 -14.83 37.83
N ALA A 179 21.92 -14.90 39.15
CA ALA A 179 20.63 -14.64 39.80
C ALA A 179 20.14 -13.19 39.61
N ALA A 180 21.03 -12.20 39.64
CA ALA A 180 20.69 -10.80 39.35
C ALA A 180 20.26 -10.61 37.89
N LEU A 181 20.93 -11.27 36.94
CA LEU A 181 20.53 -11.26 35.53
C LEU A 181 19.19 -11.97 35.29
N GLU A 182 18.91 -13.07 35.99
CA GLU A 182 17.60 -13.74 35.95
C GLU A 182 16.48 -12.82 36.46
N TYR A 183 16.74 -12.11 37.56
CA TYR A 183 15.80 -11.13 38.10
C TYR A 183 15.60 -9.95 37.15
N SER A 184 16.68 -9.47 36.52
CA SER A 184 16.67 -8.40 35.52
C SER A 184 15.72 -8.68 34.35
N VAL A 185 15.58 -9.94 33.92
CA VAL A 185 14.74 -10.34 32.78
C VAL A 185 13.43 -11.01 33.19
N LYS A 186 13.05 -10.93 34.48
CA LYS A 186 11.91 -11.68 35.03
C LYS A 186 10.57 -11.36 34.35
N ASP A 187 10.36 -10.09 33.97
CA ASP A 187 9.11 -9.63 33.33
C ASP A 187 9.22 -9.63 31.79
N ALA A 188 10.39 -9.98 31.23
CA ALA A 188 10.61 -9.91 29.79
C ALA A 188 9.59 -10.80 29.03
N PRO A 189 8.98 -10.29 27.94
CA PRO A 189 9.34 -9.07 27.20
C PRO A 189 8.73 -7.77 27.74
N ALA A 190 7.92 -7.79 28.79
CA ALA A 190 7.37 -6.58 29.38
C ALA A 190 8.45 -5.71 30.03
N ALA A 191 8.20 -4.39 30.05
CA ALA A 191 9.15 -3.42 30.56
C ALA A 191 9.36 -3.57 32.08
N PHE A 192 10.61 -3.69 32.50
CA PHE A 192 10.99 -3.73 33.91
C PHE A 192 12.03 -2.65 34.25
N SER A 193 11.75 -1.82 35.25
CA SER A 193 12.67 -0.75 35.68
C SER A 193 14.01 -1.29 36.20
N GLY A 194 14.07 -2.54 36.64
CA GLY A 194 15.28 -3.23 37.06
C GLY A 194 16.04 -3.95 35.95
N PHE A 195 15.61 -3.85 34.68
CA PHE A 195 16.33 -4.46 33.55
C PHE A 195 17.75 -3.88 33.47
N LEU A 196 18.77 -4.72 33.55
CA LEU A 196 20.17 -4.33 33.64
C LEU A 196 20.76 -4.12 32.25
N GLN A 197 21.21 -2.90 31.99
CA GLN A 197 22.17 -2.58 30.93
C GLN A 197 23.57 -2.94 31.44
N VAL A 198 24.43 -3.45 30.56
CA VAL A 198 25.64 -4.16 30.98
C VAL A 198 26.91 -3.59 30.35
N SER A 199 27.99 -3.60 31.11
CA SER A 199 29.35 -3.39 30.62
C SER A 199 30.27 -4.48 31.17
N GLY A 200 31.24 -4.91 30.35
CA GLY A 200 32.20 -5.95 30.72
C GLY A 200 31.65 -7.37 30.77
N LEU A 201 30.38 -7.58 30.40
CA LEU A 201 29.80 -8.90 30.13
C LEU A 201 28.83 -8.84 28.95
N LYS A 202 28.53 -10.02 28.39
CA LYS A 202 27.38 -10.25 27.50
C LYS A 202 26.55 -11.41 28.04
N PHE A 203 25.25 -11.39 27.81
CA PHE A 203 24.38 -12.51 28.16
C PHE A 203 23.25 -12.69 27.15
N SER A 204 22.70 -13.90 27.11
CA SER A 204 21.49 -14.18 26.34
C SER A 204 20.39 -14.71 27.25
N TYR A 205 19.13 -14.44 26.92
CA TYR A 205 17.99 -14.92 27.70
C TYR A 205 16.80 -15.33 26.83
N ASP A 206 16.08 -16.37 27.26
CA ASP A 206 14.85 -16.84 26.65
C ASP A 206 13.64 -16.36 27.49
N PRO A 207 12.87 -15.37 27.01
CA PRO A 207 11.73 -14.83 27.74
C PRO A 207 10.59 -15.85 27.89
N THR A 208 10.60 -16.96 27.15
CA THR A 208 9.58 -18.02 27.26
C THR A 208 9.82 -18.95 28.45
N LYS A 209 11.02 -18.97 29.02
CA LYS A 209 11.36 -19.80 30.19
C LYS A 209 10.88 -19.15 31.50
N PRO A 210 10.63 -19.96 32.55
CA PRO A 210 10.36 -19.44 33.89
C PRO A 210 11.60 -18.75 34.48
N VAL A 211 11.38 -17.81 35.41
CA VAL A 211 12.45 -17.10 36.14
C VAL A 211 13.40 -18.11 36.81
N GLY A 212 14.71 -17.92 36.66
CA GLY A 212 15.74 -18.86 37.11
C GLY A 212 16.27 -19.77 36.00
N GLY A 213 15.53 -19.88 34.89
CA GLY A 213 15.96 -20.53 33.65
C GLY A 213 15.85 -19.64 32.42
N LYS A 214 15.63 -18.32 32.58
CA LYS A 214 15.56 -17.37 31.46
C LYS A 214 16.95 -17.08 30.91
N VAL A 215 17.95 -16.87 31.75
CA VAL A 215 19.31 -16.57 31.27
C VAL A 215 19.97 -17.84 30.75
N GLN A 216 20.31 -17.86 29.46
CA GLN A 216 20.86 -19.03 28.76
C GLN A 216 22.38 -19.04 28.75
N THR A 217 23.00 -17.90 28.45
CA THR A 217 24.46 -17.76 28.40
C THR A 217 24.89 -16.49 29.11
N ILE A 218 26.05 -16.51 29.76
CA ILE A 218 26.70 -15.33 30.32
C ILE A 218 28.20 -15.47 30.05
N GLU A 219 28.79 -14.45 29.45
CA GLU A 219 30.22 -14.38 29.19
C GLU A 219 30.78 -13.06 29.72
N VAL A 220 31.89 -13.13 30.44
CA VAL A 220 32.56 -11.99 31.04
C VAL A 220 33.80 -11.63 30.22
N LYS A 221 34.04 -10.35 30.04
CA LYS A 221 35.20 -9.83 29.31
C LYS A 221 36.45 -9.88 30.19
N GLY A 222 37.44 -10.66 29.78
CA GLY A 222 38.77 -10.74 30.37
C GLY A 222 39.60 -9.47 30.15
N LYS A 223 40.76 -9.39 30.81
CA LYS A 223 41.70 -8.25 30.67
C LYS A 223 42.30 -8.13 29.27
N ASP A 224 42.41 -9.25 28.56
CA ASP A 224 42.84 -9.33 27.16
C ASP A 224 41.72 -8.96 26.16
N GLY A 225 40.52 -8.64 26.67
CA GLY A 225 39.36 -8.29 25.87
C GLY A 225 38.55 -9.48 25.34
N THR A 226 38.98 -10.71 25.61
CA THR A 226 38.24 -11.92 25.21
C THR A 226 37.05 -12.16 26.12
N TYR A 227 35.99 -12.77 25.60
CA TYR A 227 34.82 -13.16 26.38
C TYR A 227 34.91 -14.65 26.72
N THR A 228 34.75 -14.96 28.01
CA THR A 228 34.74 -16.35 28.51
C THR A 228 33.49 -16.58 29.35
N ALA A 229 32.98 -17.81 29.37
CA ALA A 229 31.83 -18.17 30.19
C ALA A 229 32.00 -17.74 31.66
N LEU A 230 30.93 -17.23 32.26
CA LEU A 230 30.92 -16.85 33.68
C LEU A 230 31.18 -18.08 34.56
N ASP A 231 32.28 -18.08 35.30
CA ASP A 231 32.53 -19.08 36.35
C ASP A 231 31.64 -18.75 37.56
N LEU A 232 30.67 -19.63 37.86
CA LEU A 232 29.69 -19.44 38.92
C LEU A 232 30.29 -19.47 40.33
N THR A 233 31.47 -20.07 40.51
CA THR A 233 32.13 -20.24 41.81
C THR A 233 33.05 -19.08 42.17
N LYS A 234 33.44 -18.28 41.17
CA LYS A 234 34.40 -17.19 41.29
C LYS A 234 33.74 -15.90 41.78
N ASN A 235 34.47 -15.12 42.56
CA ASN A 235 34.10 -13.74 42.92
C ASN A 235 34.53 -12.75 41.83
N TYR A 236 33.65 -11.80 41.53
CA TYR A 236 33.87 -10.71 40.60
C TYR A 236 33.60 -9.38 41.30
N SER A 237 34.45 -8.40 41.03
CA SER A 237 34.17 -7.02 41.42
C SER A 237 33.26 -6.39 40.37
N VAL A 238 32.09 -5.92 40.83
CA VAL A 238 30.97 -5.42 40.05
C VAL A 238 30.65 -3.99 40.46
N ALA A 239 30.57 -3.08 39.50
CA ALA A 239 30.11 -1.72 39.71
C ALA A 239 28.60 -1.59 39.43
N THR A 240 27.89 -0.81 40.23
CA THR A 240 26.51 -0.42 39.94
C THR A 240 26.16 0.90 40.64
N ASN A 241 24.99 1.48 40.33
CA ASN A 241 24.50 2.64 41.08
C ASN A 241 23.94 2.21 42.44
N ILE A 242 23.97 3.11 43.43
CA ILE A 242 23.64 2.80 44.82
C ILE A 242 22.19 2.30 45.02
N ILE A 243 21.25 2.72 44.17
CA ILE A 243 19.86 2.27 44.23
C ILE A 243 19.76 0.79 43.85
N THR A 244 20.48 0.40 42.80
CA THR A 244 20.58 -1.00 42.38
C THR A 244 21.36 -1.81 43.40
N ALA A 245 22.48 -1.29 43.91
CA ALA A 245 23.28 -1.93 44.95
C ALA A 245 22.47 -2.24 46.22
N LYS A 246 21.55 -1.35 46.64
CA LYS A 246 20.66 -1.57 47.79
C LYS A 246 19.51 -2.53 47.51
N GLY A 247 19.37 -3.02 46.27
CA GLY A 247 18.23 -3.83 45.83
C GLY A 247 16.90 -3.08 45.85
N SER A 248 16.90 -1.75 45.77
CA SER A 248 15.67 -0.93 45.81
C SER A 248 14.74 -1.15 44.61
N ASN A 249 15.20 -1.87 43.58
CA ASN A 249 14.39 -2.35 42.47
C ASN A 249 13.70 -3.70 42.74
N GLY A 250 13.79 -4.21 43.98
CA GLY A 250 13.26 -5.51 44.40
C GLY A 250 14.24 -6.69 44.21
N ASP A 251 15.46 -6.42 43.75
CA ASP A 251 16.50 -7.44 43.56
C ASP A 251 17.12 -7.83 44.92
N THR A 252 16.84 -9.06 45.34
CA THR A 252 17.30 -9.59 46.63
C THR A 252 18.78 -9.94 46.63
N VAL A 253 19.41 -10.14 45.47
CA VAL A 253 20.84 -10.47 45.34
C VAL A 253 21.68 -9.27 45.76
N PHE A 254 21.44 -8.12 45.13
CA PHE A 254 22.16 -6.90 45.47
C PHE A 254 21.88 -6.46 46.92
N ALA A 255 20.62 -6.51 47.36
CA ALA A 255 20.25 -6.18 48.74
C ALA A 255 21.00 -7.03 49.76
N LYS A 256 21.15 -8.34 49.51
CA LYS A 256 21.89 -9.26 50.38
C LYS A 256 23.37 -8.89 50.44
N ALA A 257 24.03 -8.72 49.30
CA ALA A 257 25.44 -8.33 49.26
C ALA A 257 25.70 -6.99 49.97
N TYR A 258 24.79 -6.03 49.81
CA TYR A 258 24.83 -4.75 50.51
C TYR A 258 24.72 -4.91 52.03
N ALA A 259 23.74 -5.71 52.51
CA ALA A 259 23.52 -5.94 53.93
C ALA A 259 24.69 -6.69 54.61
N GLU A 260 25.37 -7.56 53.86
CA GLU A 260 26.57 -8.28 54.30
C GLU A 260 27.84 -7.40 54.30
N GLY A 261 27.74 -6.12 53.91
CA GLY A 261 28.87 -5.19 53.88
C GLY A 261 29.83 -5.41 52.72
N ARG A 262 29.43 -6.15 51.67
CA ARG A 262 30.27 -6.45 50.49
C ARG A 262 30.29 -5.34 49.44
N VAL A 263 30.04 -4.10 49.84
CA VAL A 263 29.95 -2.94 48.94
C VAL A 263 30.77 -1.76 49.46
N SER A 264 31.57 -1.18 48.58
CA SER A 264 32.27 0.08 48.77
C SER A 264 31.52 1.21 48.06
N VAL A 265 31.30 2.33 48.75
CA VAL A 265 30.57 3.50 48.22
C VAL A 265 31.51 4.71 48.19
N PRO A 266 32.34 4.86 47.14
CA PRO A 266 33.35 5.91 47.06
C PRO A 266 32.79 7.34 46.87
N GLY A 267 31.47 7.49 46.69
CA GLY A 267 30.82 8.81 46.66
C GLY A 267 30.76 9.50 45.29
N PHE A 268 31.25 8.87 44.21
CA PHE A 268 31.15 9.43 42.86
C PHE A 268 29.72 9.39 42.33
N VAL A 269 29.23 10.50 41.75
CA VAL A 269 27.84 10.63 41.30
C VAL A 269 27.68 10.17 39.84
N ASP A 270 26.60 9.44 39.54
CA ASP A 270 26.31 8.80 38.25
C ASP A 270 26.30 9.76 37.05
N TRP A 271 25.62 10.90 37.18
CA TRP A 271 25.59 11.91 36.12
C TRP A 271 26.96 12.57 35.88
N GLU A 272 27.81 12.68 36.92
CA GLU A 272 29.18 13.19 36.78
C GLU A 272 30.06 12.18 36.06
N MET A 273 29.99 10.91 36.46
CA MET A 273 30.71 9.82 35.78
C MET A 273 30.31 9.73 34.30
N PHE A 274 29.02 9.89 34.00
CA PHE A 274 28.51 9.89 32.63
C PHE A 274 29.02 11.11 31.83
N ARG A 275 28.97 12.32 32.40
CA ARG A 275 29.56 13.52 31.79
C ARG A 275 31.04 13.32 31.50
N ASP A 276 31.80 12.90 32.50
CA ASP A 276 33.26 12.73 32.38
C ASP A 276 33.59 11.69 31.30
N TYR A 277 32.78 10.63 31.19
CA TYR A 277 32.94 9.62 30.17
C TYR A 277 32.61 10.12 28.76
N ILE A 278 31.63 11.01 28.59
CA ILE A 278 31.37 11.73 27.33
C ILE A 278 32.59 12.59 26.96
N GLU A 279 33.10 13.37 27.91
CA GLU A 279 34.21 14.28 27.68
C GLU A 279 35.53 13.55 27.38
N ALA A 280 35.67 12.31 27.86
CA ALA A 280 36.80 11.44 27.59
C ALA A 280 36.75 10.77 26.21
N GLN A 281 35.62 10.83 25.48
CA GLN A 281 35.54 10.24 24.14
C GLN A 281 36.42 11.01 23.15
N PRO A 282 36.95 10.34 22.10
CA PRO A 282 37.66 11.02 21.02
C PRO A 282 36.84 12.18 20.44
N ASN A 283 37.43 13.37 20.38
CA ASN A 283 36.76 14.61 19.95
C ASN A 283 35.45 14.91 20.71
N LYS A 284 35.30 14.42 21.94
CA LYS A 284 34.05 14.46 22.72
C LYS A 284 32.83 13.97 21.95
N THR A 285 33.04 13.04 21.02
CA THR A 285 32.01 12.51 20.14
C THR A 285 31.61 11.10 20.58
N VAL A 286 30.35 10.92 20.91
CA VAL A 286 29.77 9.64 21.33
C VAL A 286 29.18 8.95 20.10
N ASN A 287 29.74 7.81 19.72
CA ASN A 287 29.23 6.96 18.64
C ASN A 287 28.91 5.55 19.15
N ALA A 288 28.15 5.48 20.25
CA ALA A 288 27.79 4.19 20.85
C ALA A 288 26.74 3.47 19.98
N GLN A 289 27.02 2.21 19.68
CA GLN A 289 26.14 1.32 18.93
C GLN A 289 25.54 0.24 19.85
N VAL A 290 24.51 -0.45 19.38
CA VAL A 290 24.07 -1.70 20.03
C VAL A 290 25.08 -2.78 19.63
N GLU A 291 25.68 -3.45 20.62
CA GLU A 291 26.85 -4.34 20.41
C GLU A 291 26.50 -5.82 20.57
N GLY A 292 25.23 -6.15 20.83
CA GLY A 292 24.81 -7.53 21.10
C GLY A 292 25.26 -8.03 22.48
N ARG A 293 25.42 -7.13 23.46
CA ARG A 293 25.73 -7.51 24.84
C ARG A 293 24.54 -8.20 25.51
N ILE A 294 23.32 -7.96 25.04
CA ILE A 294 22.10 -8.58 25.59
C ILE A 294 21.27 -9.10 24.44
N THR A 295 21.19 -10.44 24.31
CA THR A 295 20.50 -11.08 23.19
C THR A 295 19.33 -11.94 23.66
N ILE A 296 18.29 -12.04 22.84
CA ILE A 296 17.15 -12.93 23.10
C ILE A 296 17.49 -14.30 22.51
N ALA A 297 17.61 -15.32 23.35
CA ALA A 297 17.83 -16.71 22.97
C ALA A 297 16.49 -17.44 22.76
N LYS A 298 15.62 -16.88 21.92
CA LYS A 298 14.36 -17.52 21.51
C LYS A 298 14.61 -18.25 20.18
N PRO A 299 14.09 -19.48 19.98
CA PRO A 299 14.16 -20.11 18.67
C PRO A 299 13.49 -19.23 17.62
N LYS A 300 14.01 -19.31 16.38
CA LYS A 300 13.36 -18.71 15.22
C LYS A 300 11.92 -19.21 15.13
N PHE A 301 11.03 -18.35 14.67
CA PHE A 301 9.63 -18.68 14.46
C PHE A 301 9.32 -18.54 12.98
N THR A 302 8.77 -19.58 12.36
CA THR A 302 8.29 -19.51 10.98
C THR A 302 6.77 -19.46 10.99
N LEU A 303 6.21 -18.39 10.41
CA LEU A 303 4.79 -18.28 10.13
C LEU A 303 4.52 -18.77 8.71
N ASN A 304 3.57 -19.69 8.56
CA ASN A 304 3.12 -20.15 7.26
C ASN A 304 1.83 -19.41 6.88
N LEU A 305 1.80 -18.82 5.70
CA LEU A 305 0.65 -18.13 5.14
C LEU A 305 0.23 -18.78 3.83
N MET A 306 -1.07 -18.81 3.61
CA MET A 306 -1.71 -18.96 2.32
C MET A 306 -2.51 -17.68 2.07
N HIS A 307 -2.59 -17.25 0.82
CA HIS A 307 -3.42 -16.10 0.48
C HIS A 307 -4.05 -16.18 -0.91
N THR A 308 -5.17 -15.50 -1.03
CA THR A 308 -5.86 -15.18 -2.29
C THR A 308 -6.18 -13.69 -2.32
N ASN A 309 -6.44 -13.19 -3.51
CA ASN A 309 -6.87 -11.83 -3.78
C ASN A 309 -7.59 -11.83 -5.14
N ASP A 310 -8.49 -10.88 -5.35
CA ASP A 310 -9.09 -10.61 -6.66
C ASP A 310 -9.75 -11.85 -7.28
N THR A 311 -10.48 -12.61 -6.47
CA THR A 311 -11.09 -13.86 -6.92
C THR A 311 -12.29 -13.62 -7.84
N HIS A 312 -12.93 -12.46 -7.72
CA HIS A 312 -13.97 -11.94 -8.62
C HIS A 312 -15.00 -13.00 -9.04
N ALA A 313 -15.58 -13.69 -8.04
CA ALA A 313 -16.59 -14.72 -8.23
C ALA A 313 -16.23 -15.86 -9.20
N ASN A 314 -14.94 -16.14 -9.42
CA ASN A 314 -14.48 -17.22 -10.30
C ASN A 314 -14.51 -18.58 -9.59
N LEU A 315 -15.70 -19.17 -9.46
CA LEU A 315 -15.92 -20.41 -8.71
C LEU A 315 -15.64 -21.70 -9.50
N ASP A 316 -15.44 -21.64 -10.81
CA ASP A 316 -15.21 -22.84 -11.64
C ASP A 316 -13.97 -23.65 -11.19
N ASN A 317 -12.96 -22.98 -10.59
CA ASN A 317 -11.76 -23.64 -10.04
C ASN A 317 -11.80 -23.86 -8.51
N VAL A 318 -12.92 -23.56 -7.82
CA VAL A 318 -12.96 -23.57 -6.35
C VAL A 318 -12.70 -24.95 -5.73
N ALA A 319 -13.12 -26.02 -6.40
CA ALA A 319 -12.86 -27.39 -5.97
C ALA A 319 -11.37 -27.75 -6.05
N LYS A 320 -10.66 -27.27 -7.06
CA LYS A 320 -9.20 -27.43 -7.17
C LYS A 320 -8.46 -26.56 -6.16
N LYS A 321 -8.94 -25.33 -5.92
CA LYS A 321 -8.41 -24.44 -4.88
C LYS A 321 -8.47 -25.11 -3.51
N MET A 322 -9.58 -25.78 -3.19
CA MET A 322 -9.72 -26.53 -1.94
C MET A 322 -8.64 -27.61 -1.80
N THR A 323 -8.38 -28.39 -2.86
CA THR A 323 -7.31 -29.39 -2.86
C THR A 323 -5.94 -28.75 -2.64
N ALA A 324 -5.66 -27.61 -3.27
CA ALA A 324 -4.42 -26.86 -3.07
C ALA A 324 -4.26 -26.43 -1.60
N ILE A 325 -5.30 -25.83 -1.00
CA ILE A 325 -5.32 -25.42 0.42
C ILE A 325 -5.09 -26.63 1.35
N LYS A 326 -5.81 -27.74 1.10
CA LYS A 326 -5.66 -28.98 1.87
C LYS A 326 -4.24 -29.55 1.75
N SER A 327 -3.61 -29.45 0.57
CA SER A 327 -2.24 -29.92 0.37
C SER A 327 -1.22 -29.13 1.19
N VAL A 328 -1.40 -27.82 1.32
CA VAL A 328 -0.56 -26.99 2.19
C VAL A 328 -0.80 -27.36 3.66
N ARG A 329 -2.06 -27.42 4.09
CA ARG A 329 -2.41 -27.75 5.48
C ARG A 329 -2.03 -29.16 5.92
N ALA A 330 -1.91 -30.10 4.99
CA ALA A 330 -1.40 -31.45 5.29
C ALA A 330 0.04 -31.42 5.83
N THR A 331 0.84 -30.42 5.43
CA THR A 331 2.23 -30.24 5.91
C THR A 331 2.36 -29.10 6.92
N LYS A 332 1.47 -28.11 6.86
CA LYS A 332 1.49 -26.88 7.66
C LYS A 332 0.09 -26.63 8.25
N PRO A 333 -0.34 -27.42 9.26
CA PRO A 333 -1.71 -27.39 9.76
C PRO A 333 -2.13 -26.07 10.39
N ALA A 334 -1.17 -25.28 10.87
CA ALA A 334 -1.40 -23.96 11.47
C ALA A 334 -1.22 -22.79 10.47
N ALA A 335 -1.10 -23.07 9.16
CA ALA A 335 -0.95 -22.03 8.16
C ALA A 335 -2.23 -21.16 8.08
N LEU A 336 -2.05 -19.86 8.24
CA LEU A 336 -3.14 -18.89 8.14
C LEU A 336 -3.57 -18.74 6.69
N LEU A 337 -4.88 -18.64 6.44
CA LEU A 337 -5.43 -18.37 5.11
C LEU A 337 -6.08 -16.99 5.09
N LEU A 338 -5.56 -16.07 4.28
CA LEU A 338 -6.00 -14.67 4.22
C LEU A 338 -6.54 -14.32 2.84
N ASP A 339 -7.58 -13.48 2.76
CA ASP A 339 -8.07 -12.94 1.50
C ASP A 339 -7.88 -11.42 1.43
N ALA A 340 -7.21 -10.95 0.38
CA ALA A 340 -6.88 -9.54 0.21
C ALA A 340 -7.96 -8.73 -0.53
N GLY A 341 -9.22 -9.19 -0.58
CA GLY A 341 -10.35 -8.42 -1.13
C GLY A 341 -10.64 -8.72 -2.60
N ASP A 342 -11.73 -8.10 -3.11
CA ASP A 342 -12.31 -8.33 -4.43
C ASP A 342 -12.74 -9.79 -4.66
N VAL A 343 -13.54 -10.30 -3.72
CA VAL A 343 -14.33 -11.51 -3.92
C VAL A 343 -15.52 -11.21 -4.82
N PHE A 344 -16.08 -10.01 -4.69
CA PHE A 344 -17.27 -9.57 -5.42
C PHE A 344 -17.00 -9.28 -6.90
N SER A 345 -18.09 -9.31 -7.67
CA SER A 345 -18.16 -9.00 -9.11
C SER A 345 -17.31 -9.91 -10.00
N GLY A 346 -17.60 -10.00 -11.29
CA GLY A 346 -16.79 -10.75 -12.27
C GLY A 346 -17.52 -11.86 -13.01
N THR A 347 -18.37 -12.66 -12.35
CA THR A 347 -19.12 -13.75 -13.01
C THR A 347 -20.60 -13.78 -12.63
N LEU A 348 -21.38 -14.61 -13.35
CA LEU A 348 -22.78 -14.86 -13.02
C LEU A 348 -23.01 -15.38 -11.59
N TYR A 349 -21.99 -15.98 -10.96
CA TYR A 349 -22.08 -16.39 -9.56
C TYR A 349 -22.34 -15.18 -8.66
N PHE A 350 -21.66 -14.06 -8.88
CA PHE A 350 -21.95 -12.83 -8.14
C PHE A 350 -23.32 -12.26 -8.53
N ASN A 351 -23.66 -12.22 -9.82
CA ASN A 351 -24.96 -11.69 -10.25
C ASN A 351 -26.14 -12.41 -9.59
N GLU A 352 -26.05 -13.74 -9.44
CA GLU A 352 -27.08 -14.57 -8.82
C GLU A 352 -27.01 -14.59 -7.30
N TYR A 353 -25.83 -14.85 -6.73
CA TYR A 353 -25.67 -15.19 -5.31
C TYR A 353 -25.12 -14.06 -4.46
N LYS A 354 -24.75 -12.91 -5.06
CA LYS A 354 -24.34 -11.69 -4.34
C LYS A 354 -23.21 -11.95 -3.33
N GLY A 355 -22.24 -12.77 -3.71
CA GLY A 355 -21.08 -13.17 -2.90
C GLY A 355 -21.32 -14.33 -1.94
N LEU A 356 -22.57 -14.75 -1.70
CA LEU A 356 -22.88 -15.83 -0.74
C LEU A 356 -22.47 -17.22 -1.25
N ALA A 357 -22.28 -17.40 -2.56
CA ALA A 357 -21.69 -18.63 -3.09
C ALA A 357 -20.21 -18.72 -2.74
N ASP A 358 -19.47 -17.63 -2.97
CA ASP A 358 -18.07 -17.51 -2.61
C ASP A 358 -17.84 -17.70 -1.11
N LEU A 359 -18.70 -17.06 -0.30
CA LEU A 359 -18.62 -17.12 1.15
C LEU A 359 -18.62 -18.55 1.68
N GLU A 360 -19.57 -19.39 1.24
CA GLU A 360 -19.63 -20.80 1.69
C GLU A 360 -18.33 -21.55 1.41
N PHE A 361 -17.71 -21.33 0.26
CA PHE A 361 -16.44 -21.95 -0.06
C PHE A 361 -15.26 -21.37 0.73
N MET A 362 -15.33 -20.09 1.12
CA MET A 362 -14.36 -19.49 2.04
C MET A 362 -14.49 -20.09 3.43
N GLU A 363 -15.70 -20.23 3.96
CA GLU A 363 -15.93 -20.87 5.28
C GLU A 363 -15.46 -22.33 5.28
N LEU A 364 -15.81 -23.11 4.25
CA LEU A 364 -15.32 -24.48 4.08
C LEU A 364 -13.80 -24.55 3.94
N ALA A 365 -13.19 -23.50 3.39
CA ALA A 365 -11.74 -23.37 3.29
C ALA A 365 -11.11 -22.85 4.58
N GLY A 366 -11.88 -22.40 5.57
CA GLY A 366 -11.41 -21.87 6.84
C GLY A 366 -10.50 -20.67 6.67
N TYR A 367 -10.99 -19.59 6.05
CA TYR A 367 -10.26 -18.31 6.02
C TYR A 367 -10.13 -17.74 7.44
N ASP A 368 -8.99 -17.15 7.74
CA ASP A 368 -8.68 -16.58 9.05
C ASP A 368 -9.05 -15.10 9.15
N ALA A 369 -9.01 -14.37 8.03
CA ALA A 369 -9.46 -13.00 7.88
C ALA A 369 -9.57 -12.61 6.40
N MET A 370 -10.36 -11.58 6.13
CA MET A 370 -10.50 -10.93 4.84
C MET A 370 -10.41 -9.40 5.00
N THR A 371 -9.80 -8.69 4.06
CA THR A 371 -10.00 -7.23 3.92
C THR A 371 -10.98 -6.93 2.78
N PHE A 372 -11.49 -5.70 2.72
CA PHE A 372 -12.34 -5.28 1.61
C PHE A 372 -11.48 -4.77 0.46
N GLY A 373 -11.83 -5.17 -0.74
CA GLY A 373 -11.50 -4.47 -1.97
C GLY A 373 -12.59 -3.49 -2.39
N ASN A 374 -12.38 -2.85 -3.53
CA ASN A 374 -13.34 -1.86 -4.04
C ASN A 374 -14.62 -2.53 -4.54
N HIS A 375 -14.55 -3.74 -5.12
CA HIS A 375 -15.71 -4.41 -5.70
C HIS A 375 -16.71 -4.92 -4.65
N GLU A 376 -16.30 -5.05 -3.39
CA GLU A 376 -17.22 -5.32 -2.28
C GLU A 376 -18.33 -4.25 -2.15
N PHE A 377 -18.10 -3.04 -2.69
CA PHE A 377 -19.02 -1.91 -2.64
C PHE A 377 -19.87 -1.73 -3.89
N ASP A 378 -19.76 -2.58 -4.92
CA ASP A 378 -20.40 -2.37 -6.23
C ASP A 378 -21.92 -2.28 -6.15
N MET A 379 -22.52 -3.08 -5.26
CA MET A 379 -23.96 -3.09 -5.01
C MET A 379 -24.36 -2.32 -3.74
N GLY A 380 -23.46 -1.47 -3.24
CA GLY A 380 -23.62 -0.70 -2.01
C GLY A 380 -23.57 -1.53 -0.73
N THR A 381 -23.57 -0.83 0.40
CA THR A 381 -23.32 -1.43 1.73
C THR A 381 -24.42 -2.39 2.20
N LYS A 382 -25.61 -2.38 1.57
CA LYS A 382 -26.68 -3.31 1.93
C LYS A 382 -26.34 -4.76 1.54
N VAL A 383 -25.81 -4.96 0.34
CA VAL A 383 -25.40 -6.28 -0.13
C VAL A 383 -24.15 -6.74 0.64
N LEU A 384 -23.17 -5.84 0.80
CA LEU A 384 -21.98 -6.10 1.59
C LEU A 384 -22.31 -6.51 3.03
N SER A 385 -23.25 -5.83 3.68
CA SER A 385 -23.69 -6.18 5.05
C SER A 385 -24.27 -7.58 5.16
N ASN A 386 -24.94 -8.10 4.13
CA ASN A 386 -25.42 -9.48 4.13
C ASN A 386 -24.25 -10.46 4.04
N PHE A 387 -23.26 -10.20 3.18
CA PHE A 387 -22.07 -11.04 3.06
C PHE A 387 -21.27 -11.04 4.37
N VAL A 388 -20.99 -9.86 4.94
CA VAL A 388 -20.30 -9.74 6.22
C VAL A 388 -21.07 -10.49 7.31
N LYS A 389 -22.37 -10.27 7.44
CA LYS A 389 -23.20 -10.88 8.48
C LYS A 389 -23.14 -12.41 8.49
N GLU A 390 -23.03 -13.04 7.34
CA GLU A 390 -23.08 -14.51 7.22
C GLU A 390 -21.71 -15.16 7.42
N ALA A 391 -20.61 -14.41 7.38
CA ALA A 391 -19.26 -14.96 7.45
C ALA A 391 -18.88 -15.50 8.84
N ASP A 392 -18.25 -16.67 8.88
CA ASP A 392 -17.68 -17.24 10.12
C ASP A 392 -16.29 -16.69 10.51
N PHE A 393 -15.69 -15.85 9.66
CA PHE A 393 -14.40 -15.20 9.86
C PHE A 393 -14.53 -13.67 9.99
N PRO A 394 -13.57 -13.01 10.66
CA PRO A 394 -13.59 -11.56 10.81
C PRO A 394 -13.10 -10.81 9.57
N PHE A 395 -13.58 -9.58 9.42
CA PHE A 395 -13.06 -8.63 8.45
C PHE A 395 -12.09 -7.67 9.11
N VAL A 396 -11.03 -7.31 8.39
CA VAL A 396 -10.09 -6.26 8.81
C VAL A 396 -10.10 -5.10 7.82
N SER A 397 -10.26 -3.88 8.32
CA SER A 397 -10.13 -2.66 7.52
C SER A 397 -9.91 -1.48 8.46
N SER A 398 -8.71 -0.90 8.45
CA SER A 398 -8.34 0.20 9.34
C SER A 398 -8.62 1.58 8.75
N ASN A 399 -8.72 1.69 7.43
CA ASN A 399 -8.93 2.98 6.74
C ASN A 399 -10.33 3.14 6.14
N VAL A 400 -11.26 2.22 6.41
CA VAL A 400 -12.66 2.38 6.01
C VAL A 400 -13.53 2.60 7.24
N ASN A 401 -14.19 3.74 7.29
CA ASN A 401 -15.03 4.15 8.40
C ASN A 401 -16.51 3.95 8.07
N PHE A 402 -17.14 3.00 8.76
CA PHE A 402 -18.56 2.64 8.62
C PHE A 402 -19.45 3.29 9.68
N THR A 403 -18.94 4.20 10.51
CA THR A 403 -19.69 4.77 11.65
C THR A 403 -21.01 5.41 11.24
N ASN A 404 -21.07 6.00 10.05
CA ASN A 404 -22.26 6.65 9.51
C ASN A 404 -23.03 5.78 8.50
N ASP A 405 -22.59 4.55 8.26
CA ASP A 405 -23.26 3.65 7.32
C ASP A 405 -24.43 2.91 7.99
N ALA A 406 -25.62 3.05 7.41
CA ALA A 406 -26.82 2.49 8.00
C ALA A 406 -26.83 0.94 8.08
N ASN A 407 -26.03 0.26 7.25
CA ASN A 407 -26.06 -1.20 7.11
C ASN A 407 -24.93 -1.91 7.86
N LEU A 408 -23.78 -1.24 8.04
CA LEU A 408 -22.55 -1.83 8.58
C LEU A 408 -22.15 -1.26 9.95
N GLN A 409 -22.68 -0.09 10.37
CA GLN A 409 -22.34 0.52 11.66
C GLN A 409 -22.47 -0.45 12.85
N SER A 410 -23.46 -1.35 12.84
CA SER A 410 -23.69 -2.28 13.97
C SER A 410 -22.68 -3.41 14.04
N ARG A 411 -21.89 -3.60 12.98
CA ARG A 411 -20.85 -4.64 12.84
C ARG A 411 -19.44 -4.08 12.91
N PHE A 412 -19.32 -2.75 12.90
CA PHE A 412 -18.04 -2.05 12.84
C PHE A 412 -17.56 -1.70 14.25
N HIS A 413 -16.42 -2.28 14.62
CA HIS A 413 -15.75 -2.05 15.90
C HIS A 413 -14.63 -1.03 15.69
N ASN A 414 -15.02 0.23 15.58
CA ASN A 414 -14.11 1.33 15.30
C ASN A 414 -12.98 1.43 16.34
N ASP A 415 -11.75 1.66 15.88
CA ASP A 415 -10.54 1.79 16.70
C ASP A 415 -10.24 0.58 17.61
N VAL A 416 -10.82 -0.59 17.30
CA VAL A 416 -10.60 -1.82 18.06
C VAL A 416 -9.57 -2.69 17.38
N THR A 417 -8.50 -3.00 18.12
CA THR A 417 -7.64 -4.15 17.86
C THR A 417 -7.91 -5.23 18.91
N THR A 418 -8.28 -6.44 18.48
CA THR A 418 -8.75 -7.50 19.41
C THR A 418 -8.04 -8.84 19.23
N ALA A 419 -7.80 -9.54 20.33
CA ALA A 419 -7.35 -10.94 20.33
C ALA A 419 -8.51 -11.95 20.37
N ARG A 420 -9.77 -11.48 20.31
CA ARG A 420 -10.98 -12.30 20.29
C ARG A 420 -11.95 -11.80 19.21
N PRO A 421 -11.52 -11.79 17.93
CA PRO A 421 -12.41 -11.39 16.85
C PRO A 421 -13.56 -12.40 16.70
N LEU A 422 -14.74 -11.88 16.34
CA LEU A 422 -15.91 -12.68 15.99
C LEU A 422 -16.08 -12.71 14.47
N GLY A 423 -16.60 -13.82 13.96
CA GLY A 423 -17.06 -13.91 12.57
C GLY A 423 -18.16 -12.91 12.29
N GLY A 424 -18.15 -12.35 11.08
CA GLY A 424 -19.16 -11.41 10.59
C GLY A 424 -19.17 -10.06 11.29
N GLU A 425 -18.01 -9.68 11.81
CA GLU A 425 -17.73 -8.38 12.43
C GLU A 425 -16.48 -7.75 11.78
N ILE A 426 -16.41 -6.43 11.80
CA ILE A 426 -15.37 -5.63 11.15
C ILE A 426 -14.50 -4.95 12.21
N TYR A 427 -13.19 -5.13 12.14
CA TYR A 427 -12.21 -4.54 13.06
C TYR A 427 -11.12 -3.78 12.31
N ASN A 428 -10.47 -2.81 12.95
CA ASN A 428 -9.28 -2.18 12.35
C ASN A 428 -8.12 -3.18 12.29
N GLY A 429 -8.00 -4.03 13.31
CA GLY A 429 -7.03 -5.12 13.34
C GLY A 429 -7.39 -6.24 14.33
N ILE A 430 -6.78 -7.39 14.14
CA ILE A 430 -6.97 -8.58 14.97
C ILE A 430 -5.62 -9.17 15.39
N ILE A 431 -5.64 -10.01 16.43
CA ILE A 431 -4.48 -10.76 16.90
C ILE A 431 -4.81 -12.25 16.87
N LYS A 432 -4.05 -13.01 16.10
CA LYS A 432 -4.10 -14.49 16.06
C LYS A 432 -2.93 -15.06 16.85
N VAL A 433 -3.15 -16.17 17.55
CA VAL A 433 -2.08 -16.90 18.23
C VAL A 433 -1.74 -18.13 17.40
N VAL A 434 -0.52 -18.18 16.84
CA VAL A 434 -0.04 -19.28 16.00
C VAL A 434 1.19 -19.90 16.67
N ASN A 435 1.09 -21.18 17.06
CA ASN A 435 2.14 -21.91 17.76
C ASN A 435 2.73 -21.16 18.98
N GLY A 436 1.87 -20.41 19.70
CA GLY A 436 2.26 -19.64 20.89
C GLY A 436 2.72 -18.20 20.62
N GLU A 437 2.90 -17.79 19.36
CA GLU A 437 3.24 -16.41 19.00
C GLU A 437 2.00 -15.59 18.64
N LYS A 438 2.01 -14.30 19.01
CA LYS A 438 0.98 -13.34 18.60
C LYS A 438 1.31 -12.76 17.22
N ILE A 439 0.37 -12.90 16.29
CA ILE A 439 0.42 -12.33 14.94
C ILE A 439 -0.66 -11.25 14.84
N GLY A 440 -0.25 -10.02 14.56
CA GLY A 440 -1.16 -8.91 14.28
C GLY A 440 -1.54 -8.90 12.81
N ILE A 441 -2.81 -8.68 12.51
CA ILE A 441 -3.32 -8.52 11.14
C ILE A 441 -4.20 -7.28 11.13
N PHE A 442 -3.91 -6.31 10.27
CA PHE A 442 -4.78 -5.15 10.02
C PHE A 442 -5.06 -5.03 8.53
N GLY A 443 -6.16 -4.37 8.17
CA GLY A 443 -6.65 -4.31 6.79
C GLY A 443 -6.54 -2.93 6.17
N LEU A 444 -6.37 -2.82 4.86
CA LEU A 444 -6.46 -1.56 4.13
C LEU A 444 -7.21 -1.75 2.82
N THR A 445 -8.03 -0.77 2.45
CA THR A 445 -8.81 -0.74 1.21
C THR A 445 -8.50 0.52 0.43
N THR A 446 -8.43 0.43 -0.90
CA THR A 446 -8.07 1.57 -1.74
C THR A 446 -8.96 2.78 -1.50
N ALA A 447 -8.34 3.94 -1.34
CA ALA A 447 -9.01 5.23 -1.19
C ALA A 447 -9.71 5.67 -2.49
N GLU A 448 -9.44 4.99 -3.61
CA GLU A 448 -10.10 5.21 -4.91
C GLU A 448 -11.54 4.70 -4.93
N THR A 449 -11.93 3.82 -4.00
CA THR A 449 -13.24 3.14 -3.96
C THR A 449 -14.46 4.06 -4.19
N PRO A 450 -14.54 5.29 -3.64
CA PRO A 450 -15.66 6.21 -3.92
C PRO A 450 -15.81 6.61 -5.39
N THR A 451 -14.76 6.47 -6.20
CA THR A 451 -14.72 6.84 -7.61
C THR A 451 -14.88 5.65 -8.55
N ILE A 452 -14.54 4.44 -8.08
CA ILE A 452 -14.53 3.20 -8.88
C ILE A 452 -15.61 2.19 -8.44
N SER A 453 -16.38 2.50 -7.40
CA SER A 453 -17.48 1.66 -6.91
C SER A 453 -18.61 2.50 -6.28
N SER A 454 -19.51 1.87 -5.50
CA SER A 454 -20.73 2.49 -4.96
C SER A 454 -20.87 2.44 -3.43
N PRO A 455 -19.86 2.87 -2.64
CA PRO A 455 -19.90 2.77 -1.18
C PRO A 455 -20.96 3.66 -0.49
N GLY A 456 -21.43 4.70 -1.18
CA GLY A 456 -22.40 5.66 -0.65
C GLY A 456 -21.81 6.65 0.35
N ALA A 457 -22.58 7.69 0.71
CA ALA A 457 -22.10 8.81 1.53
C ALA A 457 -21.86 8.48 3.01
N GLY A 458 -22.31 7.31 3.49
CA GLY A 458 -22.14 6.87 4.88
C GLY A 458 -20.79 6.21 5.17
N VAL A 459 -19.99 5.93 4.14
CA VAL A 459 -18.68 5.29 4.24
C VAL A 459 -17.59 6.29 3.86
N THR A 460 -16.54 6.39 4.69
CA THR A 460 -15.38 7.26 4.41
C THR A 460 -14.12 6.42 4.29
N PHE A 461 -13.27 6.76 3.32
CA PHE A 461 -11.97 6.12 3.10
C PHE A 461 -10.87 7.09 3.53
N GLU A 462 -10.08 6.69 4.51
CA GLU A 462 -9.06 7.48 5.18
C GLU A 462 -7.66 7.16 4.61
N ASP A 463 -6.68 8.00 4.96
CA ASP A 463 -5.30 7.89 4.46
C ASP A 463 -4.64 6.59 4.94
N TYR A 464 -4.25 5.74 3.98
CA TYR A 464 -3.75 4.40 4.27
C TYR A 464 -2.45 4.40 5.09
N ILE A 465 -1.56 5.38 4.91
CA ILE A 465 -0.30 5.49 5.67
C ILE A 465 -0.58 5.84 7.14
N GLN A 466 -1.43 6.84 7.38
CA GLN A 466 -1.79 7.26 8.74
C GLN A 466 -2.50 6.14 9.50
N GLU A 467 -3.46 5.47 8.87
CA GLU A 467 -4.22 4.39 9.51
C GLU A 467 -3.36 3.13 9.72
N ALA A 468 -2.44 2.82 8.81
CA ALA A 468 -1.46 1.75 9.01
C ALA A 468 -0.53 2.04 10.20
N GLN A 469 -0.02 3.27 10.32
CA GLN A 469 0.82 3.67 11.46
C GLN A 469 0.07 3.50 12.78
N LYS A 470 -1.18 3.98 12.86
CA LYS A 470 -2.03 3.79 14.05
C LYS A 470 -2.23 2.32 14.38
N SER A 471 -2.51 1.48 13.39
CA SER A 471 -2.71 0.04 13.54
C SER A 471 -1.45 -0.66 14.06
N VAL A 472 -0.28 -0.34 13.49
CA VAL A 472 1.02 -0.85 13.95
C VAL A 472 1.28 -0.45 15.41
N TYR A 473 1.03 0.81 15.78
CA TYR A 473 1.18 1.26 17.17
C TYR A 473 0.24 0.53 18.12
N ALA A 474 -1.03 0.36 17.74
CA ALA A 474 -2.04 -0.33 18.55
C ALA A 474 -1.69 -1.81 18.78
N LEU A 475 -1.24 -2.51 17.73
CA LEU A 475 -0.79 -3.91 17.82
C LEU A 475 0.47 -4.05 18.68
N LYS A 476 1.48 -3.20 18.47
CA LYS A 476 2.71 -3.19 19.27
C LYS A 476 2.44 -2.92 20.75
N ALA A 477 1.50 -2.02 21.06
CA ALA A 477 1.09 -1.76 22.45
C ALA A 477 0.50 -2.99 23.15
N GLN A 478 -0.03 -3.97 22.40
CA GLN A 478 -0.53 -5.25 22.92
C GLN A 478 0.53 -6.36 22.96
N GLY A 479 1.80 -6.00 22.73
CA GLY A 479 2.94 -6.91 22.74
C GLY A 479 3.05 -7.77 21.48
N VAL A 480 2.45 -7.35 20.37
CA VAL A 480 2.64 -7.97 19.05
C VAL A 480 3.94 -7.45 18.43
N ASN A 481 4.76 -8.36 17.91
CA ASN A 481 6.00 -8.03 17.20
C ASN A 481 6.11 -8.72 15.83
N LYS A 482 4.98 -9.20 15.29
CA LYS A 482 4.85 -9.80 13.95
C LYS A 482 3.56 -9.26 13.37
N ILE A 483 3.62 -8.39 12.38
CA ILE A 483 2.47 -7.64 11.87
C ILE A 483 2.33 -7.85 10.37
N ILE A 484 1.13 -8.26 9.97
CA ILE A 484 0.69 -8.41 8.59
C ILE A 484 -0.25 -7.25 8.27
N ALA A 485 0.03 -6.52 7.20
CA ALA A 485 -0.94 -5.68 6.53
C ALA A 485 -1.62 -6.53 5.44
N LEU A 486 -2.94 -6.70 5.54
CA LEU A 486 -3.77 -7.35 4.53
C LEU A 486 -4.41 -6.25 3.69
N THR A 487 -3.97 -6.06 2.46
CA THR A 487 -4.24 -4.81 1.73
C THR A 487 -4.91 -5.06 0.39
N HIS A 488 -5.79 -4.14 0.03
CA HIS A 488 -6.39 -4.04 -1.29
C HIS A 488 -6.12 -2.65 -1.87
N ILE A 489 -4.83 -2.34 -2.07
CA ILE A 489 -4.35 -1.01 -2.47
C ILE A 489 -3.34 -1.03 -3.62
N GLY A 490 -3.14 -2.20 -4.25
CA GLY A 490 -2.26 -2.36 -5.39
C GLY A 490 -0.77 -2.48 -5.04
N PHE A 491 -0.07 -3.38 -5.73
CA PHE A 491 1.36 -3.60 -5.54
C PHE A 491 2.19 -2.38 -5.96
N ASP A 492 1.94 -1.88 -7.17
CA ASP A 492 2.62 -0.74 -7.79
C ASP A 492 1.66 0.16 -8.58
N ASP A 493 0.49 0.44 -7.99
CA ASP A 493 -0.59 1.21 -8.61
C ASP A 493 -0.35 2.74 -8.56
N SER A 494 -1.23 3.53 -7.93
CA SER A 494 -1.12 4.99 -7.91
C SER A 494 -0.53 5.49 -6.60
N PRO A 495 0.75 5.92 -6.53
CA PRO A 495 1.33 6.47 -5.30
C PRO A 495 0.63 7.74 -4.80
N ILE A 496 -0.27 8.33 -5.59
CA ILE A 496 -1.11 9.46 -5.19
C ILE A 496 -2.24 9.00 -4.26
N TRP A 497 -2.82 7.84 -4.53
CA TRP A 497 -3.94 7.30 -3.77
C TRP A 497 -3.46 6.26 -2.77
N ASP A 498 -2.85 5.19 -3.27
CA ASP A 498 -2.32 4.11 -2.45
C ASP A 498 -1.43 3.12 -3.25
N ASN A 499 -0.53 2.46 -2.51
CA ASN A 499 0.51 1.61 -3.10
C ASN A 499 1.22 0.79 -2.01
N ASP A 500 1.28 -0.54 -2.15
CA ASP A 500 1.91 -1.44 -1.18
C ASP A 500 3.42 -1.18 -1.01
N LYS A 501 4.14 -0.85 -2.09
CA LYS A 501 5.57 -0.54 -2.00
C LYS A 501 5.83 0.77 -1.27
N VAL A 502 4.97 1.77 -1.47
CA VAL A 502 5.04 3.03 -0.70
C VAL A 502 4.71 2.77 0.77
N LEU A 503 3.68 1.97 1.06
CA LEU A 503 3.32 1.57 2.41
C LEU A 503 4.51 0.92 3.14
N ALA A 504 5.15 -0.05 2.48
CA ALA A 504 6.28 -0.80 3.03
C ALA A 504 7.44 0.10 3.47
N GLY A 505 7.80 1.10 2.66
CA GLY A 505 8.88 2.04 2.98
C GLY A 505 8.49 3.16 3.95
N ALA A 506 7.19 3.48 4.06
CA ALA A 506 6.70 4.61 4.86
C ALA A 506 6.24 4.23 6.28
N VAL A 507 5.95 2.94 6.54
CA VAL A 507 5.35 2.49 7.81
C VAL A 507 6.21 1.42 8.50
N GLU A 508 7.03 1.87 9.44
CA GLU A 508 7.94 1.01 10.20
C GLU A 508 7.24 -0.01 11.11
N GLY A 509 7.58 -1.28 10.91
CA GLY A 509 7.11 -2.40 11.73
C GLY A 509 5.93 -3.18 11.15
N ILE A 510 5.60 -2.96 9.89
CA ILE A 510 4.93 -3.98 9.07
C ILE A 510 6.01 -4.98 8.68
N ASP A 511 5.75 -6.27 8.87
CA ASP A 511 6.70 -7.33 8.50
C ASP A 511 6.32 -7.97 7.15
N VAL A 512 5.01 -8.05 6.89
CA VAL A 512 4.44 -8.67 5.69
C VAL A 512 3.29 -7.82 5.18
N ILE A 513 3.23 -7.64 3.86
CA ILE A 513 2.07 -7.12 3.13
C ILE A 513 1.53 -8.25 2.26
N VAL A 514 0.25 -8.58 2.44
CA VAL A 514 -0.49 -9.50 1.59
C VAL A 514 -1.48 -8.67 0.78
N GLY A 515 -1.17 -8.42 -0.50
CA GLY A 515 -1.83 -7.43 -1.34
C GLY A 515 -2.73 -7.97 -2.46
N GLY A 516 -3.61 -7.11 -2.97
CA GLY A 516 -4.53 -7.34 -4.11
C GLY A 516 -4.65 -6.15 -5.06
N HIS A 517 -5.84 -5.94 -5.66
CA HIS A 517 -6.27 -4.81 -6.50
C HIS A 517 -5.65 -4.76 -7.90
N SER A 518 -4.32 -4.78 -7.96
CA SER A 518 -3.53 -4.62 -9.20
C SER A 518 -3.43 -5.90 -10.05
N HIS A 519 -4.00 -7.01 -9.57
CA HIS A 519 -3.91 -8.35 -10.18
C HIS A 519 -2.47 -8.84 -10.38
N THR A 520 -1.52 -8.28 -9.63
CA THR A 520 -0.09 -8.51 -9.81
C THR A 520 0.26 -9.97 -9.55
N LYS A 521 0.94 -10.60 -10.52
CA LYS A 521 1.50 -11.94 -10.36
C LYS A 521 2.92 -11.84 -9.81
N LEU A 522 3.11 -12.19 -8.54
CA LEU A 522 4.44 -12.31 -7.92
C LEU A 522 4.83 -13.79 -7.76
N ASP A 523 5.68 -14.30 -8.66
CA ASP A 523 6.15 -15.69 -8.60
C ASP A 523 6.98 -16.00 -7.33
N ALA A 524 7.57 -14.97 -6.72
CA ALA A 524 8.28 -15.01 -5.44
C ALA A 524 8.02 -13.71 -4.65
N PRO A 525 8.24 -13.69 -3.32
CA PRO A 525 8.03 -12.50 -2.50
C PRO A 525 8.93 -11.35 -2.93
N PHE A 526 8.38 -10.14 -3.00
CA PHE A 526 9.16 -8.92 -3.14
C PHE A 526 9.58 -8.44 -1.75
N PHE A 527 10.84 -8.03 -1.57
CA PHE A 527 11.31 -7.50 -0.29
C PHE A 527 11.64 -6.01 -0.44
N ASP A 528 10.87 -5.17 0.24
CA ASP A 528 11.28 -3.78 0.43
C ASP A 528 12.33 -3.73 1.54
N THR A 529 13.45 -3.04 1.27
CA THR A 529 14.57 -2.86 2.21
C THR A 529 14.90 -1.38 2.41
N SER A 530 13.95 -0.50 2.06
CA SER A 530 14.13 0.95 2.15
C SER A 530 13.90 1.49 3.57
N GLY A 531 13.09 0.78 4.37
CA GLY A 531 12.88 1.04 5.80
C GLY A 531 14.01 0.51 6.70
N VAL A 532 13.83 0.66 8.02
CA VAL A 532 14.77 0.16 9.04
C VAL A 532 14.80 -1.37 9.07
N GLU A 533 13.65 -2.01 8.86
CA GLU A 533 13.51 -3.45 8.77
C GLU A 533 12.89 -3.85 7.41
N PRO A 534 13.24 -5.03 6.86
CA PRO A 534 12.69 -5.47 5.59
C PRO A 534 11.21 -5.87 5.71
N THR A 535 10.42 -5.50 4.71
CA THR A 535 9.01 -5.88 4.58
C THR A 535 8.83 -6.82 3.39
N ALA A 536 8.22 -7.99 3.60
CA ALA A 536 7.90 -8.93 2.52
C ALA A 536 6.53 -8.59 1.91
N ILE A 537 6.43 -8.51 0.58
CA ILE A 537 5.19 -8.23 -0.15
C ILE A 537 4.85 -9.42 -1.05
N VAL A 538 3.60 -9.88 -0.99
CA VAL A 538 3.09 -11.00 -1.81
C VAL A 538 1.72 -10.66 -2.42
N SER A 539 1.46 -11.17 -3.62
CA SER A 539 0.16 -11.12 -4.30
C SER A 539 0.01 -12.35 -5.22
N ALA A 540 -1.21 -12.87 -5.36
CA ALA A 540 -1.52 -14.15 -6.00
C ALA A 540 -2.27 -13.99 -7.33
N ASN A 541 -1.96 -12.94 -8.10
CA ASN A 541 -2.61 -12.64 -9.38
C ASN A 541 -4.13 -12.44 -9.22
N GLU A 542 -4.98 -13.26 -9.84
CA GLU A 542 -6.44 -13.05 -9.89
C GLU A 542 -7.20 -14.37 -10.12
N TYR A 543 -8.52 -14.32 -9.95
CA TYR A 543 -9.51 -15.29 -10.49
C TYR A 543 -9.35 -16.74 -10.04
N ASN A 544 -8.81 -16.97 -8.85
CA ASN A 544 -8.47 -18.31 -8.37
C ASN A 544 -7.56 -19.09 -9.35
N LYS A 545 -6.68 -18.39 -10.09
CA LYS A 545 -5.63 -19.03 -10.91
C LYS A 545 -4.51 -19.58 -10.04
N TYR A 546 -4.18 -18.87 -8.96
CA TYR A 546 -3.10 -19.23 -8.04
C TYR A 546 -3.54 -19.19 -6.58
N LEU A 547 -2.92 -20.03 -5.77
CA LEU A 547 -2.89 -19.90 -4.32
C LEU A 547 -1.50 -19.43 -3.92
N GLY A 548 -1.40 -18.26 -3.31
CA GLY A 548 -0.14 -17.74 -2.81
C GLY A 548 0.26 -18.43 -1.51
N THR A 549 1.56 -18.71 -1.35
CA THR A 549 2.12 -19.29 -0.12
C THR A 549 3.36 -18.51 0.31
N LEU A 550 3.50 -18.29 1.62
CA LEU A 550 4.65 -17.59 2.20
C LEU A 550 5.03 -18.21 3.55
N ASP A 551 6.28 -18.63 3.68
CA ASP A 551 6.91 -19.05 4.92
C ASP A 551 7.82 -17.92 5.40
N VAL A 552 7.33 -17.11 6.34
CA VAL A 552 8.08 -15.97 6.90
C VAL A 552 8.81 -16.41 8.13
N THR A 553 10.15 -16.37 8.08
CA THR A 553 10.98 -16.74 9.22
C THR A 553 11.38 -15.49 9.98
N PHE A 554 11.04 -15.47 11.26
CA PHE A 554 11.33 -14.40 12.19
C PHE A 554 12.46 -14.77 13.14
N ASP A 555 13.30 -13.79 13.45
CA ASP A 555 14.26 -13.91 14.55
C ASP A 555 13.58 -13.83 15.92
N ALA A 556 14.39 -13.94 16.98
CA ALA A 556 13.92 -13.88 18.35
C ALA A 556 13.26 -12.53 18.74
N ALA A 557 13.64 -11.43 18.07
CA ALA A 557 13.07 -10.11 18.26
C ALA A 557 11.78 -9.90 17.46
N GLY A 558 11.46 -10.79 16.53
CA GLY A 558 10.31 -10.71 15.64
C GLY A 558 10.61 -10.04 14.31
N LYS A 559 11.87 -9.93 13.90
CA LYS A 559 12.27 -9.35 12.61
C LYS A 559 12.34 -10.42 11.52
N VAL A 560 11.97 -10.06 10.31
CA VAL A 560 12.03 -10.96 9.14
C VAL A 560 13.47 -11.28 8.77
N ILE A 561 13.80 -12.57 8.66
CA ILE A 561 15.06 -13.07 8.13
C ILE A 561 14.86 -13.33 6.63
N VAL A 562 15.20 -12.35 5.80
CA VAL A 562 14.98 -12.39 4.33
C VAL A 562 15.53 -13.66 3.67
N PRO A 563 16.79 -14.10 3.93
CA PRO A 563 17.32 -15.32 3.30
C PRO A 563 16.62 -16.62 3.69
N GLU A 564 15.83 -16.61 4.76
CA GLU A 564 15.08 -17.76 5.28
C GLU A 564 13.56 -17.62 5.08
N THR A 565 13.13 -16.54 4.43
CA THR A 565 11.74 -16.31 4.05
C THR A 565 11.54 -16.73 2.61
N THR A 566 10.60 -17.65 2.37
CA THR A 566 10.35 -18.20 1.04
C THR A 566 8.87 -18.17 0.70
N GLY A 567 8.53 -17.96 -0.57
CA GLY A 567 7.15 -17.98 -1.02
C GLY A 567 7.06 -18.39 -2.48
N LYS A 568 5.86 -18.83 -2.88
CA LYS A 568 5.56 -19.23 -4.27
C LYS A 568 4.07 -19.21 -4.53
N LEU A 569 3.72 -19.17 -5.81
CA LEU A 569 2.37 -19.41 -6.29
C LEU A 569 2.17 -20.89 -6.63
N LEU A 570 1.08 -21.47 -6.15
CA LEU A 570 0.60 -22.78 -6.58
C LEU A 570 -0.43 -22.59 -7.69
N ASP A 571 -0.16 -23.12 -8.89
CA ASP A 571 -1.10 -23.09 -10.00
C ASP A 571 -2.29 -24.02 -9.69
N ILE A 572 -3.44 -23.42 -9.39
CA ILE A 572 -4.66 -24.13 -8.98
C ILE A 572 -5.13 -25.07 -10.09
N ALA A 573 -4.91 -24.74 -11.36
CA ALA A 573 -5.39 -25.55 -12.49
C ALA A 573 -4.76 -26.96 -12.51
N THR A 574 -3.57 -27.12 -11.91
CA THR A 574 -2.80 -28.37 -11.84
C THR A 574 -3.30 -29.35 -10.77
N PHE A 575 -4.16 -28.91 -9.84
CA PHE A 575 -4.69 -29.77 -8.78
C PHE A 575 -5.94 -30.52 -9.24
N ALA A 576 -6.14 -31.72 -8.67
CA ALA A 576 -7.40 -32.44 -8.81
C ALA A 576 -8.52 -31.72 -8.04
N GLU A 577 -9.76 -31.87 -8.50
CA GLU A 577 -10.92 -31.33 -7.81
C GLU A 577 -11.17 -32.08 -6.49
N ASP A 578 -11.46 -31.32 -5.42
CA ASP A 578 -12.03 -31.88 -4.21
C ASP A 578 -13.47 -32.34 -4.47
N ALA A 579 -13.73 -33.64 -4.34
CA ALA A 579 -15.02 -34.24 -4.70
C ALA A 579 -16.21 -33.66 -3.90
N THR A 580 -16.00 -33.29 -2.63
CA THR A 580 -17.06 -32.70 -1.81
C THR A 580 -17.37 -31.28 -2.28
N ILE A 581 -16.34 -30.47 -2.54
CA ILE A 581 -16.53 -29.11 -3.04
C ILE A 581 -17.10 -29.08 -4.45
N ALA A 582 -16.61 -29.96 -5.33
CA ALA A 582 -17.16 -30.12 -6.68
C ALA A 582 -18.65 -30.52 -6.64
N ASN A 583 -19.04 -31.39 -5.70
CA ASN A 583 -20.44 -31.75 -5.50
C ASN A 583 -21.29 -30.56 -5.02
N ILE A 584 -20.81 -29.77 -4.07
CA ILE A 584 -21.52 -28.55 -3.61
C ILE A 584 -21.69 -27.57 -4.78
N LEU A 585 -20.62 -27.27 -5.51
CA LEU A 585 -20.66 -26.37 -6.65
C LEU A 585 -21.66 -26.86 -7.71
N SER A 586 -21.57 -28.12 -8.10
CA SER A 586 -22.38 -28.70 -9.18
C SER A 586 -23.86 -28.86 -8.84
N THR A 587 -24.22 -29.09 -7.56
CA THR A 587 -25.61 -29.36 -7.15
C THR A 587 -26.32 -28.13 -6.59
N LYS A 588 -25.60 -27.24 -5.88
CA LYS A 588 -26.20 -26.09 -5.19
C LYS A 588 -26.18 -24.81 -6.03
N TYR A 589 -25.06 -24.54 -6.70
CA TYR A 589 -24.82 -23.23 -7.33
C TYR A 589 -24.86 -23.27 -8.86
N LYS A 590 -24.17 -24.23 -9.47
CA LYS A 590 -24.07 -24.34 -10.92
C LYS A 590 -25.41 -24.46 -11.66
N PRO A 591 -26.46 -25.13 -11.13
CA PRO A 591 -27.74 -25.26 -11.86
C PRO A 591 -28.41 -23.91 -12.17
N ALA A 592 -28.40 -22.95 -11.24
CA ALA A 592 -28.99 -21.63 -11.51
C ALA A 592 -28.14 -20.85 -12.53
N ILE A 593 -26.82 -20.99 -12.47
CA ILE A 593 -25.91 -20.37 -13.43
C ILE A 593 -26.13 -20.95 -14.83
N ASP A 594 -26.27 -22.27 -14.96
CA ASP A 594 -26.53 -22.94 -16.23
C ASP A 594 -27.92 -22.55 -16.78
N ALA A 595 -28.93 -22.43 -15.93
CA ALA A 595 -30.24 -21.90 -16.31
C ALA A 595 -30.19 -20.45 -16.79
N LYS A 596 -29.42 -19.57 -16.12
CA LYS A 596 -29.19 -18.20 -16.59
C LYS A 596 -28.46 -18.17 -17.92
N LYS A 597 -27.41 -18.97 -18.08
CA LYS A 597 -26.66 -19.12 -19.35
C LYS A 597 -27.59 -19.52 -20.50
N ALA A 598 -28.61 -20.35 -20.24
CA ALA A 598 -29.60 -20.75 -21.24
C ALA A 598 -30.66 -19.68 -21.57
N THR A 599 -30.72 -18.57 -20.83
CA THR A 599 -31.71 -17.50 -21.06
C THR A 599 -31.51 -16.87 -22.44
N ILE A 600 -32.57 -16.81 -23.24
CA ILE A 600 -32.58 -16.11 -24.52
C ILE A 600 -32.63 -14.60 -24.25
N VAL A 601 -31.59 -13.89 -24.67
CA VAL A 601 -31.47 -12.42 -24.51
C VAL A 601 -31.87 -11.69 -25.78
N GLY A 602 -31.93 -12.36 -26.93
CA GLY A 602 -32.45 -11.82 -28.18
C GLY A 602 -32.42 -12.83 -29.32
N THR A 603 -32.62 -12.35 -30.53
CA THR A 603 -32.58 -13.17 -31.75
C THR A 603 -31.76 -12.47 -32.83
N ALA A 604 -30.77 -13.14 -33.39
CA ALA A 604 -30.02 -12.68 -34.56
C ALA A 604 -30.82 -12.97 -35.84
N ALA A 605 -31.19 -11.93 -36.59
CA ALA A 605 -31.89 -12.07 -37.86
C ALA A 605 -30.97 -12.56 -39.00
N VAL A 606 -29.66 -12.36 -38.83
CA VAL A 606 -28.59 -12.77 -39.75
C VAL A 606 -27.46 -13.38 -38.93
N THR A 607 -26.56 -14.12 -39.58
CA THR A 607 -25.31 -14.52 -38.94
C THR A 607 -24.51 -13.28 -38.54
N LEU A 608 -24.11 -13.20 -37.27
CA LEU A 608 -23.27 -12.14 -36.73
C LEU A 608 -21.82 -12.62 -36.78
N GLU A 609 -21.14 -12.29 -37.87
CA GLU A 609 -19.78 -12.70 -38.17
C GLU A 609 -18.76 -11.95 -37.31
N GLY A 610 -17.81 -12.68 -36.74
CA GLY A 610 -16.76 -12.14 -35.87
C GLY A 610 -15.66 -13.17 -35.64
N GLY A 611 -15.00 -13.10 -34.49
CA GLY A 611 -13.98 -14.09 -34.12
C GLY A 611 -12.70 -14.00 -34.95
N ASN A 612 -11.87 -15.04 -34.79
CA ASN A 612 -10.62 -15.18 -35.54
C ASN A 612 -10.86 -16.05 -36.78
N PRO A 613 -10.53 -15.60 -38.01
CA PRO A 613 -9.78 -14.38 -38.34
C PRO A 613 -10.60 -13.12 -38.67
N LEU A 614 -11.93 -13.22 -38.86
CA LEU A 614 -12.72 -12.13 -39.46
C LEU A 614 -12.62 -10.80 -38.68
N ALA A 615 -12.92 -10.80 -37.38
CA ALA A 615 -12.85 -9.58 -36.56
C ALA A 615 -11.43 -9.02 -36.41
N ARG A 616 -10.41 -9.80 -36.78
CA ARG A 616 -8.98 -9.46 -36.70
C ARG A 616 -8.37 -8.99 -38.02
N THR A 617 -9.16 -8.95 -39.09
CA THR A 617 -8.67 -8.70 -40.45
C THR A 617 -9.52 -7.68 -41.21
N ILE A 618 -10.84 -7.67 -40.96
CA ILE A 618 -11.80 -6.87 -41.72
C ILE A 618 -12.88 -6.28 -40.80
N GLU A 619 -13.69 -5.36 -41.33
CA GLU A 619 -14.96 -4.98 -40.70
C GLU A 619 -15.88 -6.19 -40.57
N THR A 620 -16.50 -6.38 -39.41
CA THR A 620 -17.53 -7.41 -39.25
C THR A 620 -18.80 -6.84 -38.65
N ASN A 621 -19.95 -7.44 -38.98
CA ASN A 621 -21.23 -6.97 -38.44
C ASN A 621 -21.36 -7.21 -36.94
N LEU A 622 -20.79 -8.29 -36.38
CA LEU A 622 -20.74 -8.47 -34.92
C LEU A 622 -19.80 -7.46 -34.27
N GLY A 623 -18.65 -7.17 -34.88
CA GLY A 623 -17.71 -6.16 -34.40
C GLY A 623 -18.34 -4.77 -34.32
N ASN A 624 -19.05 -4.39 -35.39
CA ASN A 624 -19.85 -3.17 -35.42
C ASN A 624 -20.86 -3.11 -34.28
N PHE A 625 -21.63 -4.20 -34.09
CA PHE A 625 -22.71 -4.25 -33.12
C PHE A 625 -22.20 -4.22 -31.66
N VAL A 626 -21.07 -4.87 -31.38
CA VAL A 626 -20.39 -4.78 -30.07
C VAL A 626 -19.91 -3.35 -29.82
N ALA A 627 -19.25 -2.73 -30.79
CA ALA A 627 -18.78 -1.34 -30.66
C ALA A 627 -19.97 -0.36 -30.53
N ASP A 628 -21.10 -0.62 -31.17
CA ASP A 628 -22.33 0.17 -31.01
C ASP A 628 -22.89 0.08 -29.60
N GLY A 629 -22.95 -1.12 -29.02
CA GLY A 629 -23.39 -1.33 -27.64
C GLY A 629 -22.47 -0.65 -26.62
N MET A 630 -21.16 -0.74 -26.84
CA MET A 630 -20.16 -0.03 -26.04
C MET A 630 -20.35 1.48 -26.12
N LEU A 631 -20.50 2.04 -27.33
CA LEU A 631 -20.73 3.47 -27.51
C LEU A 631 -22.05 3.92 -26.88
N ALA A 632 -23.11 3.12 -27.01
CA ALA A 632 -24.42 3.40 -26.43
C ALA A 632 -24.35 3.48 -24.90
N LYS A 633 -23.69 2.53 -24.23
CA LYS A 633 -23.48 2.59 -22.78
C LYS A 633 -22.58 3.78 -22.40
N ALA A 634 -21.48 4.01 -23.10
CA ALA A 634 -20.60 5.13 -22.81
C ALA A 634 -21.33 6.49 -22.88
N LYS A 635 -22.26 6.66 -23.81
CA LYS A 635 -23.09 7.86 -23.93
C LYS A 635 -24.07 8.07 -22.77
N THR A 636 -24.48 7.02 -22.06
CA THR A 636 -25.32 7.20 -20.85
C THR A 636 -24.52 7.78 -19.69
N ILE A 637 -23.19 7.71 -19.76
CA ILE A 637 -22.26 8.16 -18.71
C ILE A 637 -21.69 9.52 -19.10
N ASN A 638 -21.12 9.61 -20.30
CA ASN A 638 -20.65 10.85 -20.90
C ASN A 638 -21.31 11.03 -22.29
N PRO A 639 -22.35 11.88 -22.40
CA PRO A 639 -23.05 12.15 -23.65
C PRO A 639 -22.18 12.69 -24.79
N ASN A 640 -20.97 13.17 -24.47
CA ASN A 640 -19.99 13.65 -25.45
C ASN A 640 -19.08 12.55 -26.01
N THR A 641 -19.27 11.29 -25.59
CA THR A 641 -18.55 10.15 -26.18
C THR A 641 -19.02 9.93 -27.61
N LEU A 642 -18.10 10.07 -28.56
CA LEU A 642 -18.42 10.01 -29.99
C LEU A 642 -18.01 8.69 -30.63
N ILE A 643 -16.93 8.08 -30.15
CA ILE A 643 -16.27 6.93 -30.78
C ILE A 643 -16.25 5.76 -29.81
N ALA A 644 -16.39 4.54 -30.32
CA ALA A 644 -16.00 3.34 -29.60
C ALA A 644 -15.04 2.49 -30.43
N LEU A 645 -14.02 1.94 -29.77
CA LEU A 645 -12.99 1.11 -30.35
C LEU A 645 -12.98 -0.24 -29.62
N GLN A 646 -13.24 -1.32 -30.34
CA GLN A 646 -13.21 -2.68 -29.80
C GLN A 646 -12.15 -3.50 -30.53
N ASN A 647 -11.10 -3.94 -29.84
CA ASN A 647 -10.12 -4.83 -30.44
C ASN A 647 -10.78 -6.17 -30.85
N GLY A 648 -10.48 -6.63 -32.05
CA GLY A 648 -11.04 -7.85 -32.65
C GLY A 648 -10.66 -9.12 -31.91
N GLY A 649 -9.56 -9.09 -31.15
CA GLY A 649 -9.16 -10.12 -30.19
C GLY A 649 -10.17 -10.31 -29.06
N GLY A 650 -10.91 -9.27 -28.71
CA GLY A 650 -12.00 -9.27 -27.73
C GLY A 650 -13.30 -9.90 -28.25
N VAL A 651 -13.57 -9.86 -29.56
CA VAL A 651 -14.74 -10.49 -30.19
C VAL A 651 -14.39 -11.91 -30.62
N ARG A 652 -14.83 -12.91 -29.86
CA ARG A 652 -14.22 -14.25 -29.91
C ARG A 652 -14.81 -15.24 -30.89
N THR A 653 -16.08 -15.10 -31.24
CA THR A 653 -16.77 -16.06 -32.11
C THR A 653 -17.80 -15.37 -33.00
N THR A 654 -18.16 -16.05 -34.08
CA THR A 654 -19.38 -15.77 -34.86
C THR A 654 -20.59 -16.34 -34.14
N LEU A 655 -21.74 -15.67 -34.24
CA LEU A 655 -23.04 -16.20 -33.83
C LEU A 655 -23.91 -16.51 -35.05
N PRO A 656 -24.47 -17.72 -35.16
CA PRO A 656 -25.42 -18.02 -36.24
C PRO A 656 -26.71 -17.22 -36.08
N ALA A 657 -27.46 -17.05 -37.18
CA ALA A 657 -28.83 -16.56 -37.12
C ALA A 657 -29.69 -17.46 -36.21
N GLY A 658 -30.60 -16.87 -35.45
CA GLY A 658 -31.44 -17.56 -34.47
C GLY A 658 -31.33 -16.99 -33.07
N ASN A 659 -31.77 -17.75 -32.07
CA ASN A 659 -31.77 -17.30 -30.68
C ASN A 659 -30.35 -17.04 -30.17
N ILE A 660 -30.18 -15.90 -29.50
CA ILE A 660 -28.96 -15.52 -28.79
C ILE A 660 -29.21 -15.81 -27.32
N THR A 661 -28.48 -16.77 -26.75
CA THR A 661 -28.52 -17.02 -25.31
C THR A 661 -27.50 -16.17 -24.57
N LEU A 662 -27.66 -16.04 -23.26
CA LEU A 662 -26.65 -15.39 -22.43
C LEU A 662 -25.31 -16.14 -22.48
N ALA A 663 -25.31 -17.47 -22.63
CA ALA A 663 -24.10 -18.25 -22.88
C ALA A 663 -23.39 -17.80 -24.17
N ASP A 664 -24.15 -17.44 -25.20
CA ASP A 664 -23.60 -16.94 -26.45
C ASP A 664 -22.99 -15.54 -26.29
N VAL A 665 -23.58 -14.68 -25.46
CA VAL A 665 -22.96 -13.39 -25.06
C VAL A 665 -21.59 -13.62 -24.42
N PHE A 666 -21.49 -14.55 -23.46
CA PHE A 666 -20.20 -14.92 -22.84
C PHE A 666 -19.22 -15.54 -23.84
N LYS A 667 -19.69 -16.33 -24.81
CA LYS A 667 -18.81 -16.84 -25.87
C LYS A 667 -18.25 -15.72 -26.73
N VAL A 668 -19.00 -14.65 -26.97
CA VAL A 668 -18.52 -13.49 -27.76
C VAL A 668 -17.56 -12.63 -26.96
N LEU A 669 -17.89 -12.29 -25.71
CA LEU A 669 -17.10 -11.43 -24.80
C LEU A 669 -16.82 -12.16 -23.47
N PRO A 670 -15.84 -13.08 -23.41
CA PRO A 670 -15.62 -13.93 -22.24
C PRO A 670 -14.75 -13.31 -21.15
N PHE A 671 -14.18 -12.13 -21.40
CA PHE A 671 -13.12 -11.59 -20.56
C PHE A 671 -13.64 -10.77 -19.38
N GLY A 672 -14.87 -10.27 -19.44
CA GLY A 672 -15.41 -9.42 -18.40
C GLY A 672 -14.66 -8.09 -18.29
N ASN A 673 -14.17 -7.53 -19.40
CA ASN A 673 -13.45 -6.25 -19.34
C ASN A 673 -14.42 -5.13 -19.00
N ALA A 674 -14.02 -4.23 -18.11
CA ALA A 674 -14.75 -3.00 -17.86
C ALA A 674 -14.67 -2.02 -19.06
N LEU A 675 -15.68 -1.16 -19.19
CA LEU A 675 -15.70 0.00 -20.06
C LEU A 675 -14.66 1.02 -19.60
N GLY A 676 -13.83 1.51 -20.51
CA GLY A 676 -13.00 2.71 -20.34
C GLY A 676 -13.48 3.82 -21.26
N ILE A 677 -13.59 5.05 -20.76
CA ILE A 677 -13.86 6.26 -21.56
C ILE A 677 -12.60 7.13 -21.52
N MET A 678 -11.91 7.21 -22.64
CA MET A 678 -10.64 7.91 -22.79
C MET A 678 -10.85 9.31 -23.39
N ASP A 679 -10.16 10.33 -22.88
CA ASP A 679 -10.01 11.63 -23.55
C ASP A 679 -8.75 11.60 -24.43
N LEU A 680 -8.92 11.42 -25.74
CA LEU A 680 -7.83 11.27 -26.70
C LEU A 680 -7.79 12.41 -27.70
N LYS A 681 -6.58 12.85 -28.08
CA LYS A 681 -6.40 13.71 -29.24
C LYS A 681 -6.63 12.96 -30.55
N GLY A 682 -7.01 13.68 -31.60
CA GLY A 682 -7.20 13.10 -32.93
C GLY A 682 -5.94 12.44 -33.49
N ASP A 683 -4.74 12.96 -33.21
CA ASP A 683 -3.47 12.33 -33.58
C ASP A 683 -3.25 10.97 -32.87
N GLU A 684 -3.63 10.85 -31.59
CA GLU A 684 -3.61 9.60 -30.84
C GLU A 684 -4.59 8.57 -31.42
N ILE A 685 -5.79 9.00 -31.83
CA ILE A 685 -6.77 8.15 -32.51
C ILE A 685 -6.22 7.66 -33.86
N LYS A 686 -5.63 8.56 -34.67
CA LYS A 686 -4.98 8.18 -35.92
C LYS A 686 -3.86 7.16 -35.67
N ALA A 687 -3.02 7.40 -34.67
CA ALA A 687 -1.94 6.47 -34.32
C ALA A 687 -2.47 5.10 -33.92
N ALA A 688 -3.58 5.04 -33.17
CA ALA A 688 -4.23 3.78 -32.82
C ALA A 688 -4.78 3.06 -34.06
N LEU A 689 -5.44 3.77 -34.99
CA LEU A 689 -5.94 3.17 -36.23
C LEU A 689 -4.80 2.68 -37.14
N GLU A 690 -3.69 3.40 -37.21
CA GLU A 690 -2.48 2.96 -37.94
C GLU A 690 -1.89 1.67 -37.33
N TYR A 691 -1.83 1.61 -36.00
CA TYR A 691 -1.35 0.43 -35.30
C TYR A 691 -2.31 -0.76 -35.46
N SER A 692 -3.63 -0.51 -35.43
CA SER A 692 -4.69 -1.49 -35.66
C SER A 692 -4.55 -2.23 -37.00
N VAL A 693 -4.10 -1.55 -38.05
CA VAL A 693 -3.95 -2.14 -39.40
C VAL A 693 -2.51 -2.47 -39.77
N LYS A 694 -1.57 -2.43 -38.81
CA LYS A 694 -0.13 -2.60 -39.07
C LYS A 694 0.20 -3.91 -39.79
N ASP A 695 -0.43 -5.02 -39.38
CA ASP A 695 -0.20 -6.34 -39.96
C ASP A 695 -1.16 -6.66 -41.11
N ALA A 696 -2.15 -5.79 -41.37
CA ALA A 696 -3.18 -6.06 -42.38
C ALA A 696 -2.53 -6.35 -43.75
N PRO A 697 -2.98 -7.39 -44.48
CA PRO A 697 -4.20 -8.19 -44.22
C PRO A 697 -4.03 -9.38 -43.26
N VAL A 698 -2.89 -9.55 -42.59
CA VAL A 698 -2.69 -10.61 -41.59
C VAL A 698 -3.50 -10.32 -40.35
N ALA A 699 -4.09 -11.38 -39.77
CA ALA A 699 -4.91 -11.28 -38.58
C ALA A 699 -4.11 -10.74 -37.38
N PHE A 700 -4.63 -9.68 -36.77
CA PHE A 700 -4.07 -9.06 -35.57
C PHE A 700 -5.14 -8.92 -34.49
N GLY A 701 -4.83 -9.36 -33.26
CA GLY A 701 -5.75 -9.24 -32.12
C GLY A 701 -6.18 -7.79 -31.87
N GLY A 702 -5.26 -6.85 -32.04
CA GLY A 702 -5.53 -5.42 -31.89
C GLY A 702 -6.22 -4.76 -33.09
N PHE A 703 -6.69 -5.49 -34.11
CA PHE A 703 -7.47 -4.86 -35.18
C PHE A 703 -8.77 -4.28 -34.60
N LEU A 704 -8.99 -2.98 -34.69
CA LEU A 704 -10.09 -2.27 -34.05
C LEU A 704 -11.35 -2.33 -34.91
N GLN A 705 -12.39 -2.97 -34.39
CA GLN A 705 -13.78 -2.77 -34.79
C GLN A 705 -14.25 -1.42 -34.21
N VAL A 706 -15.09 -0.69 -34.95
CA VAL A 706 -15.34 0.73 -34.66
C VAL A 706 -16.83 1.07 -34.65
N SER A 707 -17.20 2.01 -33.80
CA SER A 707 -18.47 2.74 -33.86
C SER A 707 -18.23 4.24 -33.74
N GLY A 708 -19.07 5.04 -34.37
CA GLY A 708 -18.95 6.50 -34.35
C GLY A 708 -17.84 7.09 -35.21
N LEU A 709 -17.09 6.26 -35.95
CA LEU A 709 -16.18 6.70 -37.01
C LEU A 709 -16.18 5.74 -38.19
N LYS A 710 -15.66 6.19 -39.32
CA LYS A 710 -15.27 5.38 -40.47
C LYS A 710 -13.84 5.71 -40.87
N PHE A 711 -13.09 4.73 -41.38
CA PHE A 711 -11.77 4.99 -41.92
C PHE A 711 -11.45 4.08 -43.11
N THR A 712 -10.58 4.59 -43.98
CA THR A 712 -10.00 3.83 -45.08
C THR A 712 -8.51 3.60 -44.82
N TYR A 713 -7.98 2.46 -45.26
CA TYR A 713 -6.56 2.17 -45.16
C TYR A 713 -6.06 1.42 -46.38
N ASP A 714 -4.78 1.56 -46.73
CA ASP A 714 -4.12 0.82 -47.80
C ASP A 714 -3.17 -0.20 -47.16
N SER A 715 -3.53 -1.48 -47.19
CA SER A 715 -2.70 -2.53 -46.61
C SER A 715 -1.33 -2.70 -47.28
N THR A 716 -1.11 -2.16 -48.48
CA THR A 716 0.19 -2.24 -49.17
C THR A 716 1.19 -1.19 -48.71
N LYS A 717 0.72 -0.14 -48.03
CA LYS A 717 1.60 0.94 -47.55
C LYS A 717 2.42 0.51 -46.31
N PRO A 718 3.56 1.18 -46.06
CA PRO A 718 4.36 0.94 -44.86
C PRO A 718 3.55 1.14 -43.57
N VAL A 719 3.89 0.39 -42.53
CA VAL A 719 3.31 0.55 -41.18
C VAL A 719 3.43 2.02 -40.74
N GLY A 720 2.35 2.57 -40.19
CA GLY A 720 2.25 3.98 -39.79
C GLY A 720 1.83 4.94 -40.90
N GLN A 721 1.66 4.45 -42.14
CA GLN A 721 1.18 5.22 -43.30
C GLN A 721 0.02 4.53 -44.03
N LYS A 722 -0.60 3.53 -43.39
CA LYS A 722 -1.67 2.72 -44.00
C LYS A 722 -2.99 3.47 -43.97
N VAL A 723 -3.32 4.18 -42.90
CA VAL A 723 -4.62 4.89 -42.79
C VAL A 723 -4.64 6.12 -43.70
N GLN A 724 -5.62 6.19 -44.60
CA GLN A 724 -5.73 7.24 -45.62
C GLN A 724 -6.73 8.33 -45.23
N THR A 725 -7.94 7.94 -44.82
CA THR A 725 -8.98 8.87 -44.37
C THR A 725 -9.61 8.40 -43.08
N ILE A 726 -9.98 9.33 -42.21
CA ILE A 726 -10.75 9.07 -40.99
C ILE A 726 -11.85 10.12 -40.89
N GLU A 727 -13.08 9.67 -40.73
CA GLU A 727 -14.25 10.52 -40.57
C GLU A 727 -14.98 10.15 -39.28
N VAL A 728 -15.25 11.13 -38.43
CA VAL A 728 -15.95 10.96 -37.15
C VAL A 728 -17.40 11.39 -37.31
N LYS A 729 -18.32 10.60 -36.76
CA LYS A 729 -19.74 10.91 -36.71
C LYS A 729 -20.01 11.89 -35.58
N SER A 730 -20.45 13.09 -35.93
CA SER A 730 -20.88 14.14 -35.02
C SER A 730 -22.22 13.78 -34.34
N GLN A 731 -22.58 14.51 -33.28
CA GLN A 731 -23.84 14.31 -32.55
C GLN A 731 -25.10 14.52 -33.42
N ASP A 732 -25.02 15.38 -34.44
CA ASP A 732 -26.08 15.62 -35.43
C ASP A 732 -26.19 14.51 -36.49
N GLY A 733 -25.29 13.51 -36.43
CA GLY A 733 -25.24 12.37 -37.34
C GLY A 733 -24.41 12.58 -38.61
N SER A 734 -23.88 13.79 -38.85
CA SER A 734 -22.99 14.08 -39.97
C SER A 734 -21.60 13.47 -39.76
N TYR A 735 -20.91 13.14 -40.85
CA TYR A 735 -19.50 12.72 -40.82
C TYR A 735 -18.60 13.91 -41.17
N THR A 736 -17.54 14.09 -40.40
CA THR A 736 -16.52 15.13 -40.63
C THR A 736 -15.14 14.53 -40.47
N ALA A 737 -14.15 15.04 -41.23
CA ALA A 737 -12.77 14.57 -41.12
C ALA A 737 -12.26 14.71 -39.67
N LEU A 738 -11.50 13.72 -39.20
CA LEU A 738 -10.88 13.75 -37.88
C LEU A 738 -9.94 14.96 -37.76
N ASP A 739 -10.20 15.82 -36.79
CA ASP A 739 -9.29 16.93 -36.46
C ASP A 739 -8.20 16.40 -35.53
N LEU A 740 -6.98 16.34 -36.04
CA LEU A 740 -5.83 15.79 -35.31
C LEU A 740 -5.47 16.57 -34.04
N THR A 741 -5.91 17.83 -33.94
CA THR A 741 -5.59 18.71 -32.80
C THR A 741 -6.65 18.70 -31.71
N LYS A 742 -7.84 18.19 -32.00
CA LYS A 742 -8.99 18.20 -31.11
C LYS A 742 -9.01 16.95 -30.21
N ASN A 743 -9.53 17.13 -29.00
CA ASN A 743 -9.84 16.04 -28.07
C ASN A 743 -11.21 15.41 -28.35
N TYR A 744 -11.28 14.10 -28.20
CA TYR A 744 -12.47 13.27 -28.38
C TYR A 744 -12.60 12.28 -27.22
N PHE A 745 -13.82 12.12 -26.74
CA PHE A 745 -14.13 11.03 -25.83
C PHE A 745 -14.35 9.74 -26.62
N VAL A 746 -13.54 8.73 -26.29
CA VAL A 746 -13.46 7.45 -26.98
C VAL A 746 -13.69 6.31 -25.98
N ALA A 747 -14.73 5.52 -26.21
CA ALA A 747 -14.99 4.31 -25.44
C ALA A 747 -14.10 3.14 -25.94
N THR A 748 -13.63 2.32 -25.02
CA THR A 748 -12.93 1.06 -25.30
C THR A 748 -13.12 0.10 -24.12
N ASN A 749 -12.59 -1.12 -24.21
CA ASN A 749 -12.42 -1.99 -23.04
C ASN A 749 -11.12 -1.68 -22.29
N ILE A 750 -11.10 -1.95 -20.98
CA ILE A 750 -9.99 -1.53 -20.13
C ILE A 750 -8.65 -2.20 -20.44
N PHE A 751 -8.68 -3.46 -20.88
CA PHE A 751 -7.51 -4.16 -21.39
C PHE A 751 -6.81 -3.33 -22.49
N THR A 752 -7.58 -2.84 -23.46
CA THR A 752 -7.06 -2.04 -24.57
C THR A 752 -6.65 -0.64 -24.10
N ALA A 753 -7.43 0.01 -23.21
CA ALA A 753 -7.08 1.31 -22.65
C ALA A 753 -5.76 1.29 -21.87
N LYS A 754 -5.46 0.22 -21.13
CA LYS A 754 -4.17 0.01 -20.43
C LYS A 754 -3.01 -0.34 -21.39
N GLY A 755 -3.26 -0.35 -22.70
CA GLY A 755 -2.27 -0.64 -23.74
C GLY A 755 -2.14 -2.10 -24.12
N GLY A 756 -3.09 -2.95 -23.74
CA GLY A 756 -3.22 -4.32 -24.24
C GLY A 756 -3.19 -4.37 -25.78
N ASP A 757 -2.78 -5.49 -26.35
CA ASP A 757 -2.43 -5.64 -27.77
C ASP A 757 -1.33 -4.68 -28.30
N GLY A 758 -0.68 -3.90 -27.43
CA GLY A 758 0.43 -3.00 -27.76
C GLY A 758 0.00 -1.57 -28.12
N PHE A 759 -1.21 -1.15 -27.74
CA PHE A 759 -1.69 0.23 -27.89
C PHE A 759 -1.00 1.20 -26.92
N SER A 760 0.28 1.46 -27.16
CA SER A 760 1.12 2.34 -26.32
C SER A 760 0.58 3.76 -26.15
N MET A 761 -0.11 4.31 -27.15
CA MET A 761 -0.79 5.60 -27.05
C MET A 761 -1.95 5.59 -26.04
N PHE A 762 -2.67 4.47 -25.92
CA PHE A 762 -3.71 4.31 -24.91
C PHE A 762 -3.09 4.12 -23.52
N ALA A 763 -2.04 3.28 -23.38
CA ALA A 763 -1.30 3.17 -22.12
C ALA A 763 -0.78 4.54 -21.63
N LYS A 764 -0.28 5.38 -22.55
CA LYS A 764 0.14 6.75 -22.24
C LYS A 764 -1.03 7.60 -21.73
N ALA A 765 -2.18 7.57 -22.40
CA ALA A 765 -3.38 8.29 -21.95
C ALA A 765 -3.86 7.81 -20.57
N TYR A 766 -3.81 6.49 -20.35
CA TYR A 766 -4.13 5.86 -19.08
C TYR A 766 -3.20 6.33 -17.96
N GLY A 767 -1.87 6.23 -18.15
CA GLY A 767 -0.87 6.69 -17.18
C GLY A 767 -0.89 8.21 -16.93
N GLU A 768 -1.44 8.99 -17.85
CA GLU A 768 -1.67 10.44 -17.68
C GLU A 768 -3.01 10.76 -16.99
N GLY A 769 -3.77 9.74 -16.56
CA GLY A 769 -5.06 9.91 -15.87
C GLY A 769 -6.19 10.39 -16.77
N ARG A 770 -6.10 10.17 -18.09
CA ARG A 770 -7.10 10.60 -19.09
C ARG A 770 -8.16 9.55 -19.40
N VAL A 771 -8.31 8.54 -18.54
CA VAL A 771 -9.25 7.42 -18.72
C VAL A 771 -10.16 7.32 -17.50
N SER A 772 -11.47 7.25 -17.74
CA SER A 772 -12.47 6.97 -16.72
C SER A 772 -12.94 5.52 -16.81
N GLU A 773 -13.02 4.84 -15.67
CA GLU A 773 -13.47 3.45 -15.53
C GLU A 773 -14.82 3.37 -14.79
N PRO A 774 -15.95 3.57 -15.47
CA PRO A 774 -17.27 3.57 -14.83
C PRO A 774 -17.77 2.18 -14.35
N GLY A 775 -16.95 1.12 -14.43
CA GLY A 775 -17.26 -0.21 -13.88
C GLY A 775 -18.26 -1.08 -14.68
N PHE A 776 -18.71 -0.65 -15.86
CA PHE A 776 -19.64 -1.45 -16.68
C PHE A 776 -18.91 -2.55 -17.45
N VAL A 777 -19.30 -3.81 -17.23
CA VAL A 777 -18.65 -4.98 -17.83
C VAL A 777 -19.13 -5.23 -19.27
N ASP A 778 -18.21 -5.57 -20.16
CA ASP A 778 -18.40 -5.75 -21.61
C ASP A 778 -19.57 -6.67 -21.99
N TRP A 779 -19.66 -7.86 -21.40
CA TRP A 779 -20.75 -8.80 -21.68
C TRP A 779 -22.12 -8.28 -21.23
N GLU A 780 -22.18 -7.49 -20.15
CA GLU A 780 -23.42 -6.87 -19.68
C GLU A 780 -23.85 -5.76 -20.61
N MET A 781 -22.92 -4.89 -21.02
CA MET A 781 -23.20 -3.86 -22.01
C MET A 781 -23.73 -4.47 -23.31
N PHE A 782 -23.12 -5.57 -23.75
CA PHE A 782 -23.53 -6.26 -24.96
C PHE A 782 -24.91 -6.93 -24.82
N ARG A 783 -25.16 -7.64 -23.71
CA ARG A 783 -26.48 -8.19 -23.37
C ARG A 783 -27.54 -7.10 -23.35
N ASP A 784 -27.33 -6.03 -22.58
CA ASP A 784 -28.26 -4.92 -22.44
C ASP A 784 -28.57 -4.30 -23.81
N PHE A 785 -27.55 -4.16 -24.66
CA PHE A 785 -27.72 -3.61 -26.00
C PHE A 785 -28.53 -4.54 -26.92
N ILE A 786 -28.35 -5.86 -26.83
CA ILE A 786 -29.22 -6.84 -27.51
C ILE A 786 -30.67 -6.70 -27.03
N GLU A 787 -30.88 -6.65 -25.72
CA GLU A 787 -32.22 -6.56 -25.13
C GLU A 787 -32.94 -5.25 -25.44
N ALA A 788 -32.18 -4.17 -25.63
CA ALA A 788 -32.69 -2.86 -26.01
C ALA A 788 -33.10 -2.77 -27.49
N GLN A 789 -32.75 -3.75 -28.34
CA GLN A 789 -33.17 -3.73 -29.73
C GLN A 789 -34.69 -3.89 -29.86
N PRO A 790 -35.33 -3.26 -30.86
CA PRO A 790 -36.75 -3.50 -31.15
C PRO A 790 -37.04 -4.99 -31.30
N ASN A 791 -38.03 -5.48 -30.53
CA ASN A 791 -38.39 -6.90 -30.45
C ASN A 791 -37.21 -7.83 -30.08
N LYS A 792 -36.16 -7.31 -29.42
CA LYS A 792 -34.89 -8.00 -29.13
C LYS A 792 -34.24 -8.63 -30.38
N MET A 793 -34.46 -8.05 -31.55
CA MET A 793 -33.98 -8.58 -32.82
C MET A 793 -32.74 -7.84 -33.31
N VAL A 794 -31.63 -8.56 -33.47
CA VAL A 794 -30.35 -8.03 -33.95
C VAL A 794 -30.28 -8.16 -35.48
N THR A 795 -30.13 -7.03 -36.16
CA THR A 795 -30.10 -6.94 -37.65
C THR A 795 -28.79 -6.33 -38.16
N ALA A 796 -27.71 -6.48 -37.39
CA ALA A 796 -26.42 -5.85 -37.67
C ALA A 796 -25.84 -6.27 -39.04
N LYS A 797 -25.21 -5.31 -39.72
CA LYS A 797 -24.60 -5.47 -41.05
C LYS A 797 -23.23 -4.79 -41.11
N VAL A 798 -22.46 -5.12 -42.13
CA VAL A 798 -21.27 -4.36 -42.53
C VAL A 798 -21.73 -3.05 -43.18
N GLU A 799 -21.14 -1.92 -42.79
CA GLU A 799 -21.59 -0.56 -43.17
C GLU A 799 -20.50 0.28 -43.85
N GLY A 800 -19.36 -0.34 -44.17
CA GLY A 800 -18.20 0.35 -44.70
C GLY A 800 -17.57 1.29 -43.68
N ARG A 801 -17.56 0.90 -42.40
CA ARG A 801 -16.82 1.59 -41.34
C ARG A 801 -15.31 1.39 -41.49
N ILE A 802 -14.87 0.26 -42.05
CA ILE A 802 -13.44 -0.06 -42.22
C ILE A 802 -13.22 -0.60 -43.62
N VAL A 803 -12.53 0.18 -44.47
CA VAL A 803 -12.35 -0.17 -45.88
C VAL A 803 -10.86 -0.26 -46.22
N ASN A 804 -10.41 -1.43 -46.67
CA ASN A 804 -9.09 -1.57 -47.28
C ASN A 804 -9.16 -1.12 -48.74
N VAL A 805 -8.46 -0.05 -49.10
CA VAL A 805 -8.39 0.48 -50.48
C VAL A 805 -7.21 -0.08 -51.28
N ALA A 806 -6.41 -0.96 -50.67
CA ALA A 806 -5.35 -1.68 -51.37
C ALA A 806 -5.90 -2.42 -52.60
N PRO A 807 -5.24 -2.31 -53.76
CA PRO A 807 -5.64 -3.07 -54.93
C PRO A 807 -5.51 -4.58 -54.70
N GLN A 808 -6.55 -5.32 -55.06
CA GLN A 808 -6.59 -6.78 -55.02
C GLN A 808 -5.81 -7.34 -56.20
N VAL A 809 -4.72 -8.07 -55.96
CA VAL A 809 -4.02 -8.79 -57.05
C VAL A 809 -4.78 -10.08 -57.35
N VAL A 810 -5.43 -10.13 -58.52
CA VAL A 810 -6.25 -11.27 -58.96
C VAL A 810 -5.53 -11.96 -60.12
N PRO A 811 -5.21 -13.25 -60.02
CA PRO A 811 -4.70 -14.01 -61.16
C PRO A 811 -5.72 -14.01 -62.30
N ALA A 812 -5.28 -13.70 -63.52
CA ALA A 812 -6.16 -13.61 -64.69
C ALA A 812 -7.03 -14.85 -64.90
N ALA A 813 -6.48 -16.05 -64.64
CA ALA A 813 -7.19 -17.33 -64.75
C ALA A 813 -8.43 -17.44 -63.84
N THR A 814 -8.54 -16.60 -62.81
CA THR A 814 -9.62 -16.62 -61.82
C THR A 814 -10.46 -15.34 -61.81
N PHE A 815 -10.13 -14.38 -62.68
CA PHE A 815 -10.84 -13.12 -62.76
C PHE A 815 -12.24 -13.27 -63.36
N SER A 816 -12.34 -14.06 -64.43
CA SER A 816 -13.57 -14.19 -65.19
C SER A 816 -14.63 -15.03 -64.45
N GLY A 817 -15.88 -14.58 -64.53
CA GLY A 817 -17.05 -15.33 -64.06
C GLY A 817 -17.74 -16.11 -65.18
N THR A 818 -19.02 -16.39 -65.00
CA THR A 818 -19.91 -16.87 -66.07
C THR A 818 -21.12 -15.95 -66.19
N GLU A 819 -21.88 -16.02 -67.28
CA GLU A 819 -23.11 -15.24 -67.44
C GLU A 819 -24.11 -15.45 -66.29
N ALA A 820 -24.23 -16.69 -65.79
CA ALA A 820 -25.11 -17.02 -64.67
C ALA A 820 -24.54 -16.60 -63.30
N SER A 821 -23.23 -16.37 -63.20
CA SER A 821 -22.56 -15.98 -61.96
C SER A 821 -21.35 -15.08 -62.25
N PRO A 822 -21.58 -13.78 -62.53
CA PRO A 822 -20.50 -12.83 -62.72
C PRO A 822 -19.68 -12.65 -61.43
N LYS A 823 -18.37 -12.48 -61.54
CA LYS A 823 -17.51 -12.17 -60.39
C LYS A 823 -17.71 -10.72 -59.96
N ILE A 824 -17.73 -10.45 -58.66
CA ILE A 824 -17.80 -9.08 -58.13
C ILE A 824 -16.57 -8.85 -57.27
N TYR A 825 -15.75 -7.87 -57.67
CA TYR A 825 -14.59 -7.40 -56.93
C TYR A 825 -14.91 -6.04 -56.32
N THR A 826 -14.63 -5.87 -55.03
CA THR A 826 -14.80 -4.60 -54.32
C THR A 826 -13.44 -3.95 -54.10
N GLY A 827 -13.30 -2.69 -54.54
CA GLY A 827 -12.02 -1.97 -54.54
C GLY A 827 -11.25 -2.12 -55.86
N ASN A 828 -10.03 -1.59 -55.88
CA ASN A 828 -9.16 -1.67 -57.05
C ASN A 828 -8.72 -3.12 -57.27
N VAL A 829 -8.53 -3.54 -58.51
CA VAL A 829 -8.06 -4.89 -58.88
C VAL A 829 -6.83 -4.75 -59.77
N ILE A 830 -5.76 -5.47 -59.47
CA ILE A 830 -4.58 -5.62 -60.32
C ILE A 830 -4.59 -7.01 -60.95
N ILE A 831 -4.41 -7.09 -62.26
CA ILE A 831 -4.31 -8.35 -63.00
C ILE A 831 -3.07 -8.31 -63.86
N ASP A 832 -2.24 -9.35 -63.78
CA ASP A 832 -1.23 -9.62 -64.81
C ASP A 832 -1.91 -10.34 -65.99
N VAL A 833 -1.98 -9.67 -67.12
CA VAL A 833 -2.61 -10.14 -68.36
C VAL A 833 -1.58 -10.65 -69.38
N THR A 834 -0.34 -10.90 -68.98
CA THR A 834 0.69 -11.48 -69.86
C THR A 834 0.20 -12.81 -70.43
N GLY A 835 0.03 -12.88 -71.76
CA GLY A 835 -0.45 -14.09 -72.45
C GLY A 835 -1.95 -14.36 -72.31
N VAL A 836 -2.72 -13.41 -71.78
CA VAL A 836 -4.18 -13.51 -71.60
C VAL A 836 -4.87 -12.74 -72.72
N THR A 837 -5.76 -13.40 -73.46
CA THR A 837 -6.45 -12.78 -74.60
C THR A 837 -7.83 -12.21 -74.26
N LYS A 838 -8.48 -12.68 -73.17
CA LYS A 838 -9.84 -12.28 -72.82
C LYS A 838 -10.12 -12.36 -71.31
N LEU A 839 -10.81 -11.36 -70.78
CA LEU A 839 -11.41 -11.34 -69.44
C LEU A 839 -12.92 -11.06 -69.57
N GLU A 840 -13.75 -11.77 -68.79
CA GLU A 840 -15.20 -11.69 -68.98
C GLU A 840 -16.06 -11.96 -67.75
N TYR A 841 -17.30 -11.46 -67.80
CA TYR A 841 -18.33 -11.66 -66.77
C TYR A 841 -17.87 -11.27 -65.35
N ALA A 842 -17.42 -10.02 -65.18
CA ALA A 842 -16.97 -9.49 -63.90
C ALA A 842 -17.39 -8.04 -63.68
N THR A 843 -17.57 -7.64 -62.43
CA THR A 843 -17.81 -6.25 -62.00
C THR A 843 -16.72 -5.85 -61.02
N VAL A 844 -15.95 -4.82 -61.34
CA VAL A 844 -14.94 -4.21 -60.47
C VAL A 844 -15.48 -2.90 -59.92
N LYS A 845 -15.75 -2.85 -58.62
CA LYS A 845 -16.21 -1.66 -57.90
C LYS A 845 -15.03 -0.81 -57.41
N GLY A 846 -14.21 -0.40 -58.37
CA GLY A 846 -12.95 0.33 -58.20
C GLY A 846 -12.20 0.39 -59.53
N ASN A 847 -10.91 0.72 -59.50
CA ASN A 847 -10.07 0.74 -60.70
C ASN A 847 -9.65 -0.68 -61.10
N LEU A 848 -9.68 -0.98 -62.40
CA LEU A 848 -9.11 -2.20 -62.98
C LEU A 848 -7.73 -1.90 -63.56
N ILE A 849 -6.68 -2.38 -62.92
CA ILE A 849 -5.28 -2.17 -63.29
C ILE A 849 -4.77 -3.43 -64.02
N LEU A 850 -4.41 -3.29 -65.28
CA LEU A 850 -3.94 -4.38 -66.14
C LEU A 850 -2.44 -4.22 -66.39
N ARG A 851 -1.64 -5.23 -66.02
CA ARG A 851 -0.18 -5.29 -66.18
C ARG A 851 0.21 -6.31 -67.23
N GLY A 852 1.28 -6.07 -68.00
CA GLY A 852 1.81 -7.06 -68.94
C GLY A 852 1.22 -6.99 -70.36
N GLY A 853 0.56 -5.88 -70.71
CA GLY A 853 0.20 -5.52 -72.08
C GLY A 853 -1.25 -5.05 -72.27
N THR A 854 -1.54 -4.43 -73.41
CA THR A 854 -2.86 -3.84 -73.75
C THR A 854 -3.74 -4.74 -74.62
N ASN A 855 -3.25 -5.91 -75.04
CA ASN A 855 -3.91 -6.81 -76.00
C ASN A 855 -4.88 -7.81 -75.34
N VAL A 856 -5.64 -7.36 -74.33
CA VAL A 856 -6.63 -8.19 -73.63
C VAL A 856 -8.04 -7.65 -73.90
N GLU A 857 -8.94 -8.51 -74.37
CA GLU A 857 -10.34 -8.15 -74.60
C GLU A 857 -11.13 -8.17 -73.28
N LEU A 858 -11.81 -7.08 -72.94
CA LEU A 858 -12.74 -7.01 -71.80
C LEU A 858 -14.18 -7.19 -72.30
N SER A 859 -14.75 -8.39 -72.14
CA SER A 859 -16.10 -8.73 -72.60
C SER A 859 -17.05 -8.90 -71.41
N THR A 860 -18.12 -8.12 -71.31
CA THR A 860 -19.04 -8.21 -70.14
C THR A 860 -18.31 -7.96 -68.81
N VAL A 861 -17.28 -7.11 -68.83
CA VAL A 861 -16.60 -6.60 -67.63
C VAL A 861 -17.08 -5.18 -67.38
N THR A 862 -17.62 -4.92 -66.19
CA THR A 862 -18.04 -3.58 -65.75
C THR A 862 -17.01 -3.06 -64.76
N VAL A 863 -16.50 -1.84 -64.98
CA VAL A 863 -15.57 -1.16 -64.06
C VAL A 863 -16.24 0.13 -63.62
N GLU A 864 -16.45 0.30 -62.31
CA GLU A 864 -17.07 1.52 -61.76
C GLU A 864 -16.05 2.67 -61.61
N GLY A 865 -14.76 2.36 -61.52
CA GLY A 865 -13.64 3.31 -61.57
C GLY A 865 -12.97 3.35 -62.96
N ASP A 866 -11.66 3.58 -62.98
CA ASP A 866 -10.87 3.64 -64.21
C ASP A 866 -10.28 2.28 -64.58
N THR A 867 -10.25 1.97 -65.89
CA THR A 867 -9.39 0.89 -66.42
C THR A 867 -8.03 1.48 -66.75
N ILE A 868 -7.00 1.05 -66.03
CA ILE A 868 -5.63 1.56 -66.11
C ILE A 868 -4.75 0.47 -66.69
N PHE A 869 -4.04 0.78 -67.79
CA PHE A 869 -2.99 -0.10 -68.31
C PHE A 869 -1.64 0.37 -67.77
N GLU A 870 -1.00 -0.47 -66.96
CA GLU A 870 0.37 -0.26 -66.49
C GLU A 870 1.32 -1.04 -67.42
N ASP A 871 1.91 -0.34 -68.39
CA ASP A 871 3.08 -0.83 -69.11
C ASP A 871 4.27 -0.83 -68.15
N ASN A 872 5.04 -1.93 -68.11
CA ASN A 872 6.25 -2.05 -67.28
C ASN A 872 7.26 -0.93 -67.55
#